data_AF-A0A3Q9NYD5-F1
#
_entry.id   AF-A0A3Q9NYD5-F1
#
_cell.length_a   1.000
_cell.length_b   1.000
_cell.length_c   1.000
_cell.angle_alpha   90.00
_cell.angle_beta   90.00
_cell.angle_gamma   90.00
#
_symmetry.space_group_name_H-M   'P 1'
#
loop_
_entity.id
_entity.type
_entity.pdbx_description
1 polymer ?
#
loop_
_entity_poly.entity_id
_entity_poly.type
_entity_poly.pdbx_seq_one_letter_code
_entity_poly.pdbx_strand_id
1 'polypeptide(L)'
;MMPSQPIADRLKTHLSRVGADIVHAASTRVPPDGLNILIDRAPLSFPIGEDDIAALISIAEPAHFGSGEDTVFDPTVRDTWVIDPAHVHLGDPTGAAGTDNWTGALNESLGCLSAALGIPADATVRAELHSMLVYGEGQFFLPHQDSEKDDSMLATLVVGLPTTHTGGELVVDDHGADRIFTGDPNDITLAAFYADRRHEVKPVTSGHRVTLTFNLLVDHPAAEDTTDDDHTMTTTAADDAGTGDPVDSELRALITEYFTTPVKPRWGGGNATPPQRMVFLLDHEYSRHGLSRTTLKGGDRLRAACLLSAARSAGCEAMLGLSEIHETREAAIDDRGGYYGNRCGRYWDDENEPDIETFDTDGELLDGVITLNWWMVPDKGIGESIESRVGEEETLAVTSTRQLTAHAAEYEGYMGNYGNTVDHWYRRAAIILWPMESSFVVRAEAGSGWALRTLADRLTQGQIAEAAADARSLEPFWSGAGPESLDLALEVALGVEDRTAATVVLTPCGIAGLGAEQAEALGALTERYGTSWLGDLLGSWASAGPRFTTPGVRALIEWVNTSMASTIAVLRTDESPSGATVAEVLTSHAAAFIPQQVASAARQIPPAQAWRSLADLGGFVAEVVSAATRDHAAAIVDGLDGLGGDLIPLYVSVLQSAADPADENFAPIVAECRHRLEAELAKPERAADDWSIRFTGCGCADCDHLAGFLASSEQRSLTWPLAKPRRQHIHSAIDAQGLPVTHTTERTGSPHKLKLHKTNLLMKEDAARRKYCAEQLAWVRGLNR
;
A
#
# COMPACT_ATOMS: atom_id res chain seq x y z
N MET A 1 16.32 1.66 41.84
CA MET A 1 16.25 0.64 40.78
C MET A 1 15.98 1.39 39.49
N MET A 2 16.91 1.36 38.54
CA MET A 2 16.58 1.81 37.18
C MET A 2 15.43 0.95 36.64
N PRO A 3 14.49 1.49 35.86
CA PRO A 3 13.57 0.64 35.12
C PRO A 3 14.42 -0.30 34.25
N SER A 4 14.15 -1.61 34.31
CA SER A 4 14.74 -2.58 33.40
C SER A 4 14.57 -2.09 31.96
N GLN A 5 15.62 -2.16 31.15
CA GLN A 5 15.52 -1.85 29.72
C GLN A 5 14.33 -2.61 29.11
N PRO A 6 13.54 -1.98 28.21
CA PRO A 6 12.49 -2.66 27.46
C PRO A 6 12.99 -3.97 26.84
N ILE A 7 12.14 -5.01 26.82
CA ILE A 7 12.51 -6.34 26.31
C ILE A 7 13.05 -6.30 24.87
N ALA A 8 12.49 -5.42 24.04
CA ALA A 8 12.96 -5.13 22.68
C ALA A 8 14.42 -4.67 22.65
N ASP A 9 14.83 -3.77 23.54
CA ASP A 9 16.21 -3.27 23.59
C ASP A 9 17.20 -4.34 24.06
N ARG A 10 16.77 -5.22 24.95
CA ARG A 10 17.57 -6.37 25.40
C ARG A 10 17.77 -7.38 24.26
N LEU A 11 16.72 -7.70 23.51
CA LEU A 11 16.80 -8.54 22.30
C LEU A 11 17.75 -7.93 21.26
N LYS A 12 17.58 -6.65 20.94
CA LYS A 12 18.48 -5.93 20.02
C LYS A 12 19.93 -5.95 20.48
N THR A 13 20.17 -5.72 21.77
CA THR A 13 21.52 -5.74 22.36
C THR A 13 22.15 -7.14 22.33
N HIS A 14 21.34 -8.20 22.48
CA HIS A 14 21.83 -9.57 22.38
C HIS A 14 22.21 -9.91 20.93
N LEU A 15 21.32 -9.61 19.99
CA LEU A 15 21.50 -9.90 18.56
C LEU A 15 22.57 -9.03 17.90
N SER A 16 22.85 -7.83 18.40
CA SER A 16 23.92 -6.98 17.87
C SER A 16 25.33 -7.53 18.14
N ARG A 17 25.48 -8.39 19.14
CA ARG A 17 26.75 -9.09 19.42
C ARG A 17 26.97 -10.27 18.47
N VAL A 18 25.90 -10.82 17.88
CA VAL A 18 25.97 -11.95 16.96
C VAL A 18 26.47 -11.44 15.61
N GLY A 19 27.65 -11.91 15.21
CA GLY A 19 28.28 -11.51 13.94
C GLY A 19 28.89 -10.11 13.96
N ALA A 20 29.22 -9.54 15.13
CA ALA A 20 29.77 -8.20 15.24
C ALA A 20 31.15 -8.01 14.55
N ASP A 21 31.89 -9.09 14.33
CA ASP A 21 33.18 -9.08 13.63
C ASP A 21 33.04 -9.26 12.11
N ILE A 22 31.82 -9.51 11.61
CA ILE A 22 31.54 -9.67 10.17
C ILE A 22 31.41 -8.29 9.52
N VAL A 23 32.02 -8.13 8.35
CA VAL A 23 31.99 -6.88 7.57
C VAL A 23 31.22 -7.05 6.27
N HIS A 24 30.69 -5.96 5.71
CA HIS A 24 29.93 -6.00 4.45
C HIS A 24 30.80 -5.82 3.19
N ALA A 25 32.02 -5.32 3.39
CA ALA A 25 33.06 -5.22 2.38
C ALA A 25 34.42 -5.53 3.02
N ALA A 26 35.35 -6.15 2.32
CA ALA A 26 36.70 -6.46 2.80
C ALA A 26 37.72 -6.32 1.67
N SER A 27 38.99 -6.10 2.02
CA SER A 27 40.05 -6.12 1.02
C SER A 27 41.31 -6.81 1.50
N THR A 28 42.09 -7.29 0.54
CA THR A 28 43.44 -7.82 0.75
C THR A 28 44.34 -7.37 -0.41
N ARG A 29 45.64 -7.48 -0.21
CA ARG A 29 46.64 -7.19 -1.24
C ARG A 29 47.53 -8.39 -1.46
N VAL A 30 47.87 -8.65 -2.71
CA VAL A 30 48.79 -9.71 -3.10
C VAL A 30 49.78 -9.18 -4.14
N PRO A 31 51.03 -9.65 -4.14
CA PRO A 31 51.96 -9.35 -5.21
C PRO A 31 51.41 -9.81 -6.57
N PRO A 32 51.76 -9.15 -7.69
CA PRO A 32 51.36 -9.58 -9.03
C PRO A 32 52.11 -10.83 -9.52
N ASP A 33 53.00 -11.38 -8.69
CA ASP A 33 53.82 -12.54 -9.01
C ASP A 33 52.96 -13.69 -9.52
N GLY A 34 53.16 -14.04 -10.79
CA GLY A 34 52.54 -15.17 -11.49
C GLY A 34 51.04 -15.03 -11.81
N LEU A 35 50.44 -13.85 -11.60
CA LEU A 35 49.27 -13.46 -12.40
C LEU A 35 49.71 -13.23 -13.85
N ASN A 36 49.20 -14.04 -14.75
CA ASN A 36 49.35 -13.85 -16.18
C ASN A 36 47.99 -13.42 -16.76
N ILE A 37 47.95 -12.24 -17.37
CA ILE A 37 46.78 -11.78 -18.14
C ILE A 37 47.19 -11.69 -19.60
N LEU A 38 46.39 -12.32 -20.46
CA LEU A 38 46.49 -12.17 -21.91
C LEU A 38 45.27 -11.41 -22.42
N ILE A 39 45.52 -10.38 -23.22
CA ILE A 39 44.51 -9.63 -23.96
C ILE A 39 44.64 -10.03 -25.42
N ASP A 40 43.67 -10.76 -25.97
CA ASP A 40 43.74 -11.33 -27.33
C ASP A 40 45.08 -12.04 -27.62
N ARG A 41 45.59 -12.77 -26.62
CA ARG A 41 46.89 -13.50 -26.61
C ARG A 41 48.15 -12.64 -26.44
N ALA A 42 48.03 -11.34 -26.25
CA ALA A 42 49.15 -10.48 -25.88
C ALA A 42 49.30 -10.38 -24.35
N PRO A 43 50.49 -10.63 -23.78
CA PRO A 43 50.70 -10.55 -22.33
C PRO A 43 50.71 -9.11 -21.83
N LEU A 44 50.04 -8.89 -20.70
CA LEU A 44 50.05 -7.62 -19.97
C LEU A 44 51.24 -7.59 -18.99
N SER A 45 51.98 -6.48 -18.96
CA SER A 45 53.09 -6.31 -18.00
C SER A 45 52.64 -5.52 -16.77
N PHE A 46 53.17 -5.85 -15.59
CA PHE A 46 52.89 -5.12 -14.35
C PHE A 46 54.13 -4.34 -13.85
N PRO A 47 53.97 -3.08 -13.40
CA PRO A 47 52.76 -2.26 -13.52
C PRO A 47 52.41 -1.95 -14.98
N ILE A 48 51.12 -1.80 -15.26
CA ILE A 48 50.61 -1.56 -16.61
C ILE A 48 51.06 -0.19 -17.09
N GLY A 49 51.84 -0.18 -18.18
CA GLY A 49 52.39 1.03 -18.78
C GLY A 49 51.46 1.69 -19.80
N GLU A 50 51.81 2.89 -20.26
CA GLU A 50 51.00 3.68 -21.20
C GLU A 50 50.72 2.95 -22.54
N ASP A 51 51.70 2.20 -23.07
CA ASP A 51 51.54 1.44 -24.31
C ASP A 51 50.46 0.35 -24.16
N ASP A 52 50.47 -0.38 -23.04
CA ASP A 52 49.48 -1.41 -22.72
C ASP A 52 48.10 -0.79 -22.47
N ILE A 53 48.03 0.36 -21.78
CA ILE A 53 46.78 1.12 -21.61
C ILE A 53 46.18 1.54 -22.96
N ALA A 54 47.01 2.08 -23.87
CA ALA A 54 46.55 2.48 -25.20
C ALA A 54 46.03 1.28 -26.00
N ALA A 55 46.67 0.11 -25.87
CA ALA A 55 46.20 -1.13 -26.48
C ALA A 55 44.84 -1.57 -25.90
N LEU A 56 44.68 -1.54 -24.56
CA LEU A 56 43.42 -1.85 -23.88
C LEU A 56 42.28 -0.93 -24.34
N ILE A 57 42.50 0.40 -24.37
CA ILE A 57 41.49 1.37 -24.81
C ILE A 57 41.11 1.15 -26.28
N SER A 58 42.05 0.71 -27.13
CA SER A 58 41.80 0.51 -28.56
C SER A 58 40.78 -0.60 -28.89
N ILE A 59 40.59 -1.53 -27.97
CA ILE A 59 39.62 -2.64 -28.09
C ILE A 59 38.41 -2.48 -27.16
N ALA A 60 38.40 -1.45 -26.34
CA ALA A 60 37.36 -1.21 -25.35
C ALA A 60 36.18 -0.43 -25.93
N GLU A 61 35.01 -0.62 -25.34
CA GLU A 61 33.80 0.12 -25.66
C GLU A 61 33.39 1.00 -24.47
N PRO A 62 32.63 2.09 -24.68
CA PRO A 62 32.03 2.84 -23.58
C PRO A 62 31.09 1.96 -22.76
N ALA A 63 31.23 1.97 -21.44
CA ALA A 63 30.42 1.13 -20.57
C ALA A 63 28.99 1.65 -20.42
N HIS A 64 28.03 0.72 -20.35
CA HIS A 64 26.62 1.00 -20.08
C HIS A 64 26.31 0.75 -18.60
N PHE A 65 25.16 1.22 -18.10
CA PHE A 65 24.69 0.94 -16.74
C PHE A 65 23.22 0.46 -16.74
N GLY A 66 22.81 -0.22 -15.66
CA GLY A 66 21.43 -0.65 -15.49
C GLY A 66 20.55 0.49 -14.97
N SER A 67 19.38 0.67 -15.59
CA SER A 67 18.33 1.61 -15.15
C SER A 67 17.00 0.85 -15.11
N GLY A 68 16.62 0.36 -13.93
CA GLY A 68 15.49 -0.57 -13.80
C GLY A 68 15.76 -1.88 -14.56
N GLU A 69 14.91 -2.20 -15.53
CA GLU A 69 15.06 -3.39 -16.41
C GLU A 69 15.91 -3.09 -17.66
N ASP A 70 16.27 -1.83 -17.92
CA ASP A 70 16.98 -1.41 -19.13
C ASP A 70 18.49 -1.27 -18.93
N THR A 71 19.27 -1.46 -20.00
CA THR A 71 20.71 -1.15 -20.04
C THR A 71 20.93 0.08 -20.91
N VAL A 72 21.41 1.17 -20.32
CA VAL A 72 21.46 2.50 -20.94
C VAL A 72 22.89 3.05 -20.95
N PHE A 73 23.22 3.81 -22.00
CA PHE A 73 24.46 4.58 -22.07
C PHE A 73 24.19 6.04 -21.68
N ASP A 74 24.74 6.48 -20.55
CA ASP A 74 24.76 7.88 -20.15
C ASP A 74 26.13 8.23 -19.51
N PRO A 75 26.99 8.99 -20.22
CA PRO A 75 28.30 9.37 -19.73
C PRO A 75 28.26 10.34 -18.54
N THR A 76 27.09 10.89 -18.18
CA THR A 76 26.94 11.69 -16.96
C THR A 76 26.75 10.83 -15.70
N VAL A 77 26.36 9.56 -15.87
CA VAL A 77 26.18 8.58 -14.79
C VAL A 77 27.37 7.64 -14.69
N ARG A 78 27.84 7.13 -15.83
CA ARG A 78 28.96 6.20 -15.93
C ARG A 78 29.86 6.58 -17.10
N ASP A 79 31.08 7.01 -16.81
CA ASP A 79 32.11 7.26 -17.80
C ASP A 79 33.30 6.33 -17.52
N THR A 80 33.40 5.25 -18.29
CA THR A 80 34.51 4.29 -18.22
C THR A 80 34.54 3.43 -19.49
N TRP A 81 35.71 2.90 -19.82
CA TRP A 81 35.87 1.91 -20.88
C TRP A 81 35.71 0.49 -20.32
N VAL A 82 34.95 -0.34 -21.01
CA VAL A 82 34.78 -1.77 -20.71
C VAL A 82 35.34 -2.63 -21.83
N ILE A 83 36.04 -3.70 -21.45
CA ILE A 83 36.54 -4.73 -22.34
C ILE A 83 35.73 -6.01 -22.04
N ASP A 84 35.21 -6.63 -23.09
CA ASP A 84 34.46 -7.88 -23.00
C ASP A 84 35.36 -8.99 -22.38
N PRO A 85 34.89 -9.73 -21.36
CA PRO A 85 35.61 -10.86 -20.77
C PRO A 85 36.17 -11.86 -21.78
N ALA A 86 35.56 -12.01 -22.96
CA ALA A 86 36.04 -12.88 -24.03
C ALA A 86 37.45 -12.52 -24.53
N HIS A 87 37.87 -11.27 -24.40
CA HIS A 87 39.22 -10.81 -24.75
C HIS A 87 40.26 -11.10 -23.65
N VAL A 88 39.81 -11.39 -22.43
CA VAL A 88 40.66 -11.49 -21.23
C VAL A 88 40.85 -12.96 -20.84
N HIS A 89 42.10 -13.42 -20.85
CA HIS A 89 42.43 -14.77 -20.38
C HIS A 89 43.36 -14.68 -19.16
N LEU A 90 42.93 -15.32 -18.07
CA LEU A 90 43.68 -15.40 -16.82
C LEU A 90 44.41 -16.74 -16.75
N GLY A 91 45.69 -16.73 -16.37
CA GLY A 91 46.52 -17.92 -16.18
C GLY A 91 47.46 -18.24 -17.35
N ASP A 92 48.14 -19.39 -17.28
CA ASP A 92 49.15 -19.81 -18.26
C ASP A 92 48.49 -20.33 -19.56
N PRO A 93 48.77 -19.74 -20.74
CA PRO A 93 48.21 -20.17 -22.03
C PRO A 93 48.56 -21.61 -22.44
N THR A 94 49.53 -22.25 -21.80
CA THR A 94 50.00 -23.60 -22.13
C THR A 94 49.34 -24.72 -21.34
N GLY A 95 48.61 -24.40 -20.26
CA GLY A 95 47.97 -25.39 -19.38
C GLY A 95 48.96 -26.30 -18.64
N ALA A 96 50.24 -25.93 -18.56
CA ALA A 96 51.24 -26.71 -17.84
C ALA A 96 50.95 -26.68 -16.33
N ALA A 97 50.65 -27.85 -15.75
CA ALA A 97 50.43 -27.97 -14.31
C ALA A 97 51.67 -27.49 -13.53
N GLY A 98 51.51 -26.45 -12.70
CA GLY A 98 52.53 -25.98 -11.76
C GLY A 98 53.19 -24.62 -12.06
N THR A 99 52.76 -23.88 -13.08
CA THR A 99 53.26 -22.51 -13.41
C THR A 99 52.27 -21.39 -13.07
N ASP A 100 50.99 -21.70 -12.84
CA ASP A 100 49.96 -20.75 -12.41
C ASP A 100 49.85 -20.73 -10.88
N ASN A 101 50.52 -19.76 -10.23
CA ASN A 101 50.38 -19.52 -8.80
C ASN A 101 49.16 -18.61 -8.48
N TRP A 102 48.55 -17.99 -9.50
CA TRP A 102 47.47 -17.04 -9.32
C TRP A 102 46.19 -17.73 -8.87
N THR A 103 45.85 -18.88 -9.46
CA THR A 103 44.70 -19.67 -8.98
C THR A 103 44.81 -20.01 -7.49
N GLY A 104 46.02 -20.35 -7.01
CA GLY A 104 46.28 -20.60 -5.59
C GLY A 104 46.16 -19.35 -4.71
N ALA A 105 46.79 -18.25 -5.11
CA ALA A 105 46.77 -16.98 -4.40
C ALA A 105 45.36 -16.34 -4.36
N LEU A 106 44.60 -16.47 -5.46
CA LEU A 106 43.21 -16.05 -5.55
C LEU A 106 42.35 -16.89 -4.61
N ASN A 107 42.50 -18.22 -4.58
CA ASN A 107 41.75 -19.08 -3.66
C ASN A 107 42.06 -18.78 -2.19
N GLU A 108 43.32 -18.51 -1.83
CA GLU A 108 43.69 -18.10 -0.47
C GLU A 108 43.07 -16.74 -0.11
N SER A 109 43.15 -15.78 -1.03
CA SER A 109 42.54 -14.46 -0.87
C SER A 109 41.03 -14.55 -0.74
N LEU A 110 40.37 -15.37 -1.57
CA LEU A 110 38.94 -15.65 -1.49
C LEU A 110 38.59 -16.29 -0.15
N GLY A 111 39.41 -17.20 0.39
CA GLY A 111 39.21 -17.76 1.73
C GLY A 111 39.22 -16.69 2.83
N CYS A 112 40.20 -15.79 2.81
CA CYS A 112 40.29 -14.67 3.76
C CYS A 112 39.12 -13.69 3.62
N LEU A 113 38.78 -13.30 2.38
CA LEU A 113 37.66 -12.38 2.08
C LEU A 113 36.32 -13.01 2.46
N SER A 114 36.12 -14.29 2.15
CA SER A 114 34.93 -15.07 2.52
C SER A 114 34.74 -15.13 4.03
N ALA A 115 35.82 -15.38 4.78
CA ALA A 115 35.78 -15.38 6.24
C ALA A 115 35.41 -14.00 6.81
N ALA A 116 35.96 -12.92 6.25
CA ALA A 116 35.65 -11.55 6.66
C ALA A 116 34.19 -11.18 6.37
N LEU A 117 33.66 -11.60 5.22
CA LEU A 117 32.26 -11.41 4.85
C LEU A 117 31.32 -12.34 5.63
N GLY A 118 31.82 -13.36 6.33
CA GLY A 118 31.01 -14.30 7.08
C GLY A 118 30.39 -15.41 6.23
N ILE A 119 30.98 -15.70 5.07
CA ILE A 119 30.64 -16.88 4.26
C ILE A 119 31.14 -18.14 4.98
N PRO A 120 30.33 -19.21 5.10
CA PRO A 120 30.74 -20.44 5.78
C PRO A 120 32.00 -21.07 5.17
N ALA A 121 32.87 -21.63 6.00
CA ALA A 121 34.13 -22.23 5.56
C ALA A 121 33.96 -23.52 4.74
N ASP A 122 32.79 -24.15 4.83
CA ASP A 122 32.37 -25.32 4.05
C ASP A 122 31.63 -24.96 2.76
N ALA A 123 31.33 -23.68 2.53
CA ALA A 123 30.74 -23.21 1.28
C ALA A 123 31.79 -23.15 0.17
N THR A 124 31.40 -23.47 -1.06
CA THR A 124 32.28 -23.35 -2.23
C THR A 124 32.06 -22.00 -2.89
N VAL A 125 33.09 -21.15 -2.91
CA VAL A 125 33.05 -19.82 -3.53
C VAL A 125 33.74 -19.86 -4.88
N ARG A 126 33.04 -19.47 -5.95
CA ARG A 126 33.55 -19.36 -7.32
C ARG A 126 33.58 -17.90 -7.74
N ALA A 127 34.68 -17.48 -8.36
CA ALA A 127 34.80 -16.15 -8.96
C ALA A 127 34.67 -16.25 -10.49
N GLU A 128 33.66 -15.61 -11.06
CA GLU A 128 33.41 -15.57 -12.51
C GLU A 128 33.71 -14.18 -13.06
N LEU A 129 34.59 -14.09 -14.06
CA LEU A 129 34.99 -12.80 -14.63
C LEU A 129 33.79 -12.14 -15.34
N HIS A 130 33.39 -10.98 -14.83
CA HIS A 130 32.27 -10.22 -15.39
C HIS A 130 32.73 -9.15 -16.38
N SER A 131 33.81 -8.41 -16.08
CA SER A 131 34.34 -7.38 -16.99
C SER A 131 35.76 -6.95 -16.65
N MET A 132 36.44 -6.33 -17.61
CA MET A 132 37.65 -5.54 -17.39
C MET A 132 37.36 -4.07 -17.68
N LEU A 133 37.74 -3.18 -16.77
CA LEU A 133 37.43 -1.75 -16.86
C LEU A 133 38.72 -0.91 -16.87
N VAL A 134 38.72 0.15 -17.67
CA VAL A 134 39.78 1.16 -17.73
C VAL A 134 39.15 2.52 -17.48
N TYR A 135 39.70 3.25 -16.50
CA TYR A 135 39.32 4.63 -16.17
C TYR A 135 40.51 5.55 -16.43
N GLY A 136 40.33 6.55 -17.29
CA GLY A 136 41.27 7.66 -17.51
C GLY A 136 40.92 8.89 -16.67
N GLU A 137 41.69 9.98 -16.85
CA GLU A 137 41.47 11.23 -16.13
C GLU A 137 40.04 11.77 -16.31
N GLY A 138 39.39 12.11 -15.20
CA GLY A 138 38.01 12.60 -15.14
C GLY A 138 36.94 11.51 -15.12
N GLN A 139 37.25 10.27 -15.51
CA GLN A 139 36.29 9.16 -15.59
C GLN A 139 35.88 8.62 -14.21
N PHE A 140 34.62 8.19 -14.08
CA PHE A 140 33.98 7.85 -12.81
C PHE A 140 32.79 6.89 -13.00
N PHE A 141 32.22 6.42 -11.90
CA PHE A 141 30.90 5.78 -11.89
C PHE A 141 30.15 6.23 -10.63
N LEU A 142 29.01 6.91 -10.81
CA LEU A 142 28.16 7.37 -9.70
C LEU A 142 27.68 6.23 -8.80
N PRO A 143 27.18 6.53 -7.58
CA PRO A 143 26.61 5.54 -6.68
C PRO A 143 25.56 4.64 -7.34
N HIS A 144 25.79 3.33 -7.31
CA HIS A 144 24.92 2.30 -7.87
C HIS A 144 24.99 1.02 -7.03
N GLN A 145 24.10 0.07 -7.30
CA GLN A 145 24.05 -1.25 -6.70
C GLN A 145 24.16 -2.29 -7.82
N ASP A 146 24.86 -3.39 -7.57
CA ASP A 146 24.97 -4.47 -8.55
C ASP A 146 23.68 -5.29 -8.60
N SER A 147 23.30 -5.73 -9.79
CA SER A 147 22.22 -6.70 -9.96
C SER A 147 22.76 -8.11 -9.73
N GLU A 148 22.07 -8.90 -8.90
CA GLU A 148 22.30 -10.34 -8.79
C GLU A 148 21.87 -11.01 -10.10
N LYS A 149 22.83 -11.54 -10.88
CA LYS A 149 22.59 -12.10 -12.23
C LYS A 149 22.35 -13.61 -12.22
N ASP A 150 22.57 -14.25 -11.09
CA ASP A 150 22.43 -15.69 -10.86
C ASP A 150 21.99 -15.88 -9.39
N ASP A 151 21.13 -16.86 -9.11
CA ASP A 151 20.62 -17.13 -7.76
C ASP A 151 21.73 -17.50 -6.76
N SER A 152 22.88 -17.96 -7.25
CA SER A 152 24.06 -18.26 -6.43
C SER A 152 25.01 -17.06 -6.25
N MET A 153 24.80 -15.93 -6.97
CA MET A 153 25.63 -14.73 -6.83
C MET A 153 25.34 -14.04 -5.49
N LEU A 154 26.37 -13.90 -4.66
CA LEU A 154 26.27 -13.30 -3.32
C LEU A 154 26.97 -11.95 -3.23
N ALA A 155 28.10 -11.79 -3.93
CA ALA A 155 29.02 -10.69 -3.77
C ALA A 155 29.73 -10.33 -5.08
N THR A 156 30.34 -9.16 -5.11
CA THR A 156 31.21 -8.69 -6.19
C THR A 156 32.66 -8.67 -5.69
N LEU A 157 33.59 -9.08 -6.53
CA LEU A 157 35.03 -8.95 -6.30
C LEU A 157 35.63 -8.01 -7.36
N VAL A 158 36.20 -6.89 -6.91
CA VAL A 158 36.97 -5.97 -7.73
C VAL A 158 38.46 -6.20 -7.50
N VAL A 159 39.18 -6.53 -8.57
CA VAL A 159 40.62 -6.75 -8.57
C VAL A 159 41.29 -5.57 -9.27
N GLY A 160 41.88 -4.68 -8.50
CA GLY A 160 42.68 -3.55 -8.97
C GLY A 160 44.06 -3.99 -9.42
N LEU A 161 44.37 -3.77 -10.69
CA LEU A 161 45.65 -4.15 -11.28
C LEU A 161 46.71 -3.05 -11.06
N PRO A 162 48.00 -3.42 -10.88
CA PRO A 162 49.07 -2.47 -10.63
C PRO A 162 49.18 -1.41 -11.73
N THR A 163 48.79 -0.19 -11.41
CA THR A 163 48.77 0.97 -12.33
C THR A 163 49.15 2.24 -11.58
N THR A 164 49.77 3.19 -12.28
CA THR A 164 50.08 4.51 -11.67
C THR A 164 48.89 5.46 -11.90
N HIS A 165 48.16 5.77 -10.83
CA HIS A 165 47.07 6.75 -10.86
C HIS A 165 46.86 7.44 -9.50
N THR A 166 46.11 8.56 -9.51
CA THR A 166 45.56 9.21 -8.30
C THR A 166 44.06 9.42 -8.47
N GLY A 167 43.30 9.47 -7.37
CA GLY A 167 41.83 9.36 -7.44
C GLY A 167 41.41 7.96 -7.87
N GLY A 168 40.15 7.79 -8.31
CA GLY A 168 39.65 6.47 -8.72
C GLY A 168 39.31 5.54 -7.55
N GLU A 169 39.10 6.08 -6.35
CA GLU A 169 38.77 5.29 -5.16
C GLU A 169 37.43 4.58 -5.35
N LEU A 170 37.39 3.29 -5.02
CA LEU A 170 36.14 2.54 -4.89
C LEU A 170 35.60 2.78 -3.48
N VAL A 171 34.42 3.37 -3.37
CA VAL A 171 33.74 3.63 -2.10
C VAL A 171 32.54 2.70 -2.01
N VAL A 172 32.47 1.89 -0.95
CA VAL A 172 31.36 0.95 -0.70
C VAL A 172 30.66 1.36 0.58
N ASP A 173 29.33 1.51 0.51
CA ASP A 173 28.48 1.78 1.66
C ASP A 173 28.51 0.62 2.65
N ASP A 174 28.72 0.95 3.92
CA ASP A 174 28.82 0.01 5.04
C ASP A 174 28.05 0.59 6.25
N HIS A 175 26.74 0.78 6.09
CA HIS A 175 25.82 1.20 7.16
C HIS A 175 26.23 2.52 7.85
N GLY A 176 26.58 3.54 7.03
CA GLY A 176 26.99 4.86 7.51
C GLY A 176 28.48 4.99 7.87
N ALA A 177 29.30 3.98 7.56
CA ALA A 177 30.75 4.00 7.73
C ALA A 177 31.49 3.53 6.47
N ASP A 178 31.33 4.25 5.35
CA ASP A 178 31.88 3.93 4.03
C ASP A 178 33.31 3.36 4.06
N ARG A 179 33.50 2.25 3.34
CA ARG A 179 34.81 1.63 3.15
C ARG A 179 35.40 2.10 1.82
N ILE A 180 36.59 2.69 1.91
CA ILE A 180 37.32 3.23 0.76
C ILE A 180 38.46 2.27 0.39
N PHE A 181 38.45 1.81 -0.86
CA PHE A 181 39.48 0.95 -1.44
C PHE A 181 40.26 1.72 -2.51
N THR A 182 41.58 1.80 -2.30
CA THR A 182 42.51 2.45 -3.24
C THR A 182 43.37 1.41 -3.95
N GLY A 183 43.65 1.65 -5.23
CA GLY A 183 44.62 0.86 -5.98
C GLY A 183 46.05 1.04 -5.45
N ASP A 184 46.94 0.13 -5.83
CA ASP A 184 48.36 0.22 -5.53
C ASP A 184 49.18 0.11 -6.83
N PRO A 185 50.26 0.88 -6.99
CA PRO A 185 51.08 0.83 -8.21
C PRO A 185 51.94 -0.43 -8.31
N ASN A 186 52.11 -1.22 -7.24
CA ASN A 186 52.96 -2.42 -7.25
C ASN A 186 52.17 -3.70 -6.97
N ASP A 187 51.19 -3.63 -6.09
CA ASP A 187 50.42 -4.80 -5.65
C ASP A 187 49.03 -4.86 -6.29
N ILE A 188 48.51 -6.08 -6.44
CA ILE A 188 47.11 -6.28 -6.80
C ILE A 188 46.26 -6.05 -5.55
N THR A 189 45.22 -5.24 -5.67
CA THR A 189 44.25 -5.02 -4.59
C THR A 189 42.96 -5.76 -4.89
N LEU A 190 42.54 -6.67 -4.00
CA LEU A 190 41.29 -7.40 -4.10
C LEU A 190 40.31 -6.81 -3.10
N ALA A 191 39.17 -6.31 -3.56
CA ALA A 191 38.08 -5.82 -2.72
C ALA A 191 36.81 -6.63 -3.00
N ALA A 192 36.28 -7.29 -1.98
CA ALA A 192 35.03 -8.04 -2.07
C ALA A 192 33.95 -7.40 -1.21
N PHE A 193 32.73 -7.31 -1.72
CA PHE A 193 31.58 -6.73 -1.03
C PHE A 193 30.28 -7.38 -1.50
N TYR A 194 29.26 -7.40 -0.66
CA TYR A 194 27.97 -7.99 -1.04
C TYR A 194 27.32 -7.24 -2.22
N ALA A 195 26.67 -7.96 -3.12
CA ALA A 195 26.13 -7.39 -4.37
C ALA A 195 25.03 -6.33 -4.10
N ASP A 196 24.33 -6.45 -2.98
CA ASP A 196 23.30 -5.52 -2.52
C ASP A 196 23.86 -4.23 -1.91
N ARG A 197 25.18 -4.04 -1.87
CA ARG A 197 25.81 -2.82 -1.35
C ARG A 197 25.91 -1.76 -2.43
N ARG A 198 25.48 -0.55 -2.09
CA ARG A 198 25.73 0.63 -2.92
C ARG A 198 27.22 0.96 -2.93
N HIS A 199 27.74 1.30 -4.10
CA HIS A 199 29.12 1.65 -4.28
C HIS A 199 29.31 2.62 -5.46
N GLU A 200 30.43 3.32 -5.45
CA GLU A 200 30.82 4.27 -6.50
C GLU A 200 32.31 4.22 -6.77
N VAL A 201 32.71 4.73 -7.94
CA VAL A 201 34.11 4.97 -8.27
C VAL A 201 34.30 6.47 -8.42
N LYS A 202 35.09 7.08 -7.51
CA LYS A 202 35.41 8.51 -7.55
C LYS A 202 36.20 8.86 -8.81
N PRO A 203 36.14 10.11 -9.30
CA PRO A 203 36.89 10.51 -10.48
C PRO A 203 38.39 10.24 -10.38
N VAL A 204 38.98 9.67 -11.42
CA VAL A 204 40.43 9.57 -11.54
C VAL A 204 40.99 10.96 -11.80
N THR A 205 41.95 11.40 -10.99
CA THR A 205 42.54 12.75 -11.08
C THR A 205 43.82 12.79 -11.90
N SER A 206 44.54 11.66 -12.01
CA SER A 206 45.67 11.51 -12.93
C SER A 206 45.96 10.03 -13.19
N GLY A 207 46.52 9.71 -14.37
CA GLY A 207 46.87 8.34 -14.75
C GLY A 207 45.68 7.51 -15.22
N HIS A 208 45.81 6.18 -15.18
CA HIS A 208 44.75 5.25 -15.55
C HIS A 208 44.57 4.18 -14.48
N ARG A 209 43.32 3.92 -14.09
CA ARG A 209 42.96 2.82 -13.18
C ARG A 209 42.41 1.67 -14.00
N VAL A 210 42.97 0.48 -13.82
CA VAL A 210 42.53 -0.75 -14.51
C VAL A 210 42.07 -1.79 -13.50
N THR A 211 40.89 -2.36 -13.72
CA THR A 211 40.30 -3.36 -12.82
C THR A 211 39.68 -4.54 -13.55
N LEU A 212 39.71 -5.71 -12.92
CA LEU A 212 38.84 -6.84 -13.27
C LEU A 212 37.71 -6.91 -12.24
N THR A 213 36.47 -7.08 -12.70
CA THR A 213 35.30 -7.27 -11.85
C THR A 213 34.80 -8.70 -12.00
N PHE A 214 34.58 -9.40 -10.88
CA PHE A 214 34.08 -10.76 -10.84
C PHE A 214 32.78 -10.84 -10.04
N ASN A 215 31.88 -11.72 -10.48
CA ASN A 215 30.76 -12.17 -9.66
C ASN A 215 31.27 -13.28 -8.74
N LEU A 216 30.97 -13.19 -7.44
CA LEU A 216 31.23 -14.24 -6.48
C LEU A 216 29.97 -15.08 -6.29
N LEU A 217 30.02 -16.31 -6.78
CA LEU A 217 28.94 -17.30 -6.67
C LEU A 217 29.25 -18.26 -5.52
N VAL A 218 28.24 -18.58 -4.72
CA VAL A 218 28.36 -19.49 -3.58
C VAL A 218 27.48 -20.71 -3.82
N ASP A 219 28.13 -21.85 -4.04
CA ASP A 219 27.43 -23.12 -4.15
C ASP A 219 27.20 -23.68 -2.73
N HIS A 220 25.94 -23.79 -2.33
CA HIS A 220 25.56 -24.48 -1.11
C HIS A 220 25.29 -25.96 -1.41
N PRO A 221 25.71 -26.90 -0.53
CA PRO A 221 25.32 -28.29 -0.68
C PRO A 221 23.79 -28.38 -0.69
N ALA A 222 23.22 -28.99 -1.73
CA ALA A 222 21.78 -29.10 -1.90
C ALA A 222 21.13 -29.73 -0.66
N ALA A 223 20.14 -29.04 -0.09
CA ALA A 223 19.17 -29.69 0.79
C ALA A 223 18.46 -30.77 -0.04
N GLU A 224 18.36 -31.99 0.47
CA GLU A 224 17.71 -33.10 -0.25
C GLU A 224 16.27 -32.71 -0.60
N ASP A 225 15.99 -32.52 -1.89
CA ASP A 225 14.64 -32.29 -2.43
C ASP A 225 13.74 -33.49 -2.12
N THR A 226 12.95 -33.40 -1.05
CA THR A 226 11.77 -34.27 -0.88
C THR A 226 10.62 -33.63 -1.63
N THR A 227 10.51 -33.95 -2.91
CA THR A 227 9.31 -33.72 -3.71
C THR A 227 8.29 -34.79 -3.36
N ASP A 228 7.27 -34.45 -2.57
CA ASP A 228 6.01 -35.18 -2.55
C ASP A 228 4.87 -34.15 -2.58
N ASP A 229 4.18 -34.11 -3.71
CA ASP A 229 2.92 -33.40 -3.93
C ASP A 229 1.82 -34.09 -3.11
N ASP A 230 1.49 -33.57 -1.93
CA ASP A 230 0.16 -33.73 -1.37
C ASP A 230 -0.26 -32.50 -0.54
N HIS A 231 -1.34 -31.86 -0.99
CA HIS A 231 -1.95 -30.69 -0.37
C HIS A 231 -2.75 -31.09 0.87
N THR A 232 -2.08 -31.30 2.00
CA THR A 232 -2.69 -31.14 3.33
C THR A 232 -1.64 -30.66 4.33
N MET A 233 -1.73 -29.39 4.74
CA MET A 233 -0.95 -28.83 5.85
C MET A 233 -1.48 -29.40 7.18
N THR A 234 -1.09 -30.62 7.53
CA THR A 234 -1.19 -31.13 8.91
C THR A 234 0.16 -31.00 9.59
N THR A 235 0.21 -30.21 10.65
CA THR A 235 1.35 -30.05 11.55
C THR A 235 1.52 -31.32 12.40
N THR A 236 2.22 -32.32 11.88
CA THR A 236 2.77 -33.39 12.73
C THR A 236 4.18 -33.01 13.16
N ALA A 237 4.28 -32.55 14.40
CA ALA A 237 5.54 -32.46 15.13
C ALA A 237 6.00 -33.89 15.51
N ALA A 238 6.93 -34.47 14.75
CA ALA A 238 7.81 -35.53 15.22
C ALA A 238 8.95 -35.78 14.21
N ASP A 239 10.16 -35.87 14.76
CA ASP A 239 11.37 -36.51 14.22
C ASP A 239 12.14 -35.81 13.09
N ASP A 240 12.86 -34.75 13.45
CA ASP A 240 14.26 -34.62 13.01
C ASP A 240 15.15 -34.01 14.13
N ALA A 241 15.65 -34.88 15.00
CA ALA A 241 16.61 -34.56 16.03
C ALA A 241 18.02 -34.72 15.44
N GLY A 242 18.55 -33.69 14.77
CA GLY A 242 19.75 -33.91 13.94
C GLY A 242 20.64 -32.74 13.54
N THR A 243 20.46 -31.49 14.01
CA THR A 243 21.45 -30.42 13.76
C THR A 243 21.82 -29.72 15.06
N GLY A 244 22.99 -30.09 15.60
CA GLY A 244 23.49 -29.71 16.92
C GLY A 244 24.08 -28.31 17.01
N ASP A 245 23.26 -27.28 16.78
CA ASP A 245 23.63 -25.93 17.21
C ASP A 245 23.27 -25.76 18.71
N PRO A 246 24.19 -25.30 19.56
CA PRO A 246 23.91 -25.07 20.97
C PRO A 246 22.80 -24.02 21.10
N VAL A 247 21.67 -24.40 21.70
CA VAL A 247 20.54 -23.50 21.94
C VAL A 247 20.98 -22.38 22.87
N ASP A 248 20.91 -21.15 22.38
CA ASP A 248 21.14 -19.95 23.17
C ASP A 248 20.01 -19.80 24.22
N SER A 249 20.31 -20.24 25.44
CA SER A 249 19.34 -20.26 26.54
C SER A 249 18.88 -18.86 26.98
N GLU A 250 19.72 -17.84 26.78
CA GLU A 250 19.39 -16.45 27.10
C GLU A 250 18.43 -15.90 26.05
N LEU A 251 18.74 -16.08 24.75
CA LEU A 251 17.87 -15.67 23.66
C LEU A 251 16.50 -16.35 23.73
N ARG A 252 16.44 -17.65 24.04
CA ARG A 252 15.19 -18.38 24.25
C ARG A 252 14.34 -17.72 25.35
N ALA A 253 14.95 -17.36 26.48
CA ALA A 253 14.26 -16.70 27.58
C ALA A 253 13.74 -15.31 27.19
N LEU A 254 14.53 -14.54 26.42
CA LEU A 254 14.13 -13.24 25.89
C LEU A 254 12.94 -13.34 24.94
N ILE A 255 12.91 -14.34 24.05
CA ILE A 255 11.79 -14.60 23.14
C ILE A 255 10.52 -14.93 23.94
N THR A 256 10.62 -15.82 24.94
CA THR A 256 9.46 -16.15 25.80
C THR A 256 8.97 -14.93 26.59
N GLU A 257 9.88 -14.10 27.11
CA GLU A 257 9.54 -12.86 27.81
C GLU A 257 8.87 -11.84 26.87
N TYR A 258 9.33 -11.73 25.62
CA TYR A 258 8.76 -10.83 24.61
C TYR A 258 7.27 -11.10 24.38
N PHE A 259 6.88 -12.36 24.11
CA PHE A 259 5.49 -12.73 23.85
C PHE A 259 4.59 -12.73 25.09
N THR A 260 5.14 -12.51 26.28
CA THR A 260 4.36 -12.40 27.53
C THR A 260 4.33 -10.98 28.10
N THR A 261 5.11 -10.06 27.54
CA THR A 261 5.19 -8.67 28.00
C THR A 261 4.21 -7.79 27.24
N PRO A 262 3.19 -7.20 27.90
CA PRO A 262 2.26 -6.31 27.22
C PRO A 262 2.93 -5.04 26.72
N VAL A 263 2.69 -4.69 25.45
CA VAL A 263 3.18 -3.46 24.83
C VAL A 263 1.99 -2.59 24.45
N LYS A 264 2.16 -1.26 24.57
CA LYS A 264 1.15 -0.31 24.14
C LYS A 264 1.50 0.16 22.72
N PRO A 265 0.56 0.09 21.75
CA PRO A 265 0.77 0.65 20.43
C PRO A 265 1.13 2.13 20.53
N ARG A 266 2.08 2.59 19.70
CA ARG A 266 2.50 3.99 19.64
C ARG A 266 1.33 4.90 19.23
N TRP A 267 0.52 4.41 18.31
CA TRP A 267 -0.66 5.09 17.78
C TRP A 267 -1.93 4.36 18.21
N GLY A 268 -2.90 5.09 18.79
CA GLY A 268 -4.17 4.53 19.24
C GLY A 268 -4.36 4.51 20.77
N GLY A 269 -5.62 4.58 21.21
CA GLY A 269 -6.00 4.61 22.63
C GLY A 269 -6.11 3.23 23.30
N GLY A 270 -5.50 2.19 22.72
CA GLY A 270 -5.64 0.80 23.15
C GLY A 270 -4.99 0.50 24.51
N ASN A 271 -5.45 -0.58 25.14
CA ASN A 271 -4.78 -1.17 26.31
C ASN A 271 -3.50 -1.89 25.86
N ALA A 272 -2.53 -2.01 26.77
CA ALA A 272 -1.33 -2.80 26.49
C ALA A 272 -1.68 -4.29 26.39
N THR A 273 -1.28 -4.93 25.30
CA THR A 273 -1.49 -6.36 25.04
C THR A 273 -0.16 -7.02 24.65
N PRO A 274 0.04 -8.31 24.94
CA PRO A 274 1.20 -9.02 24.43
C PRO A 274 1.22 -9.03 22.89
N PRO A 275 2.40 -8.92 22.24
CA PRO A 275 2.54 -9.03 20.79
C PRO A 275 2.08 -10.39 20.27
N GLN A 276 1.48 -10.44 19.06
CA GLN A 276 1.10 -11.70 18.42
C GLN A 276 2.24 -12.32 17.64
N ARG A 277 3.13 -11.48 17.12
CA ARG A 277 4.33 -11.86 16.39
C ARG A 277 5.50 -10.94 16.70
N MET A 278 6.69 -11.38 16.31
CA MET A 278 7.92 -10.62 16.35
C MET A 278 8.53 -10.63 14.95
N VAL A 279 8.75 -9.45 14.38
CA VAL A 279 9.35 -9.26 13.05
C VAL A 279 10.76 -8.69 13.24
N PHE A 280 11.77 -9.53 13.01
CA PHE A 280 13.16 -9.12 13.06
C PHE A 280 13.65 -8.80 11.64
N LEU A 281 13.89 -7.52 11.35
CA LEU A 281 14.38 -7.04 10.06
C LEU A 281 15.87 -7.32 9.89
N LEU A 282 16.22 -7.87 8.74
CA LEU A 282 17.57 -8.23 8.31
C LEU A 282 18.27 -7.05 7.63
N ASP A 283 19.59 -7.00 7.66
CA ASP A 283 20.40 -5.85 7.22
C ASP A 283 20.68 -5.86 5.71
N HIS A 284 20.62 -7.03 5.07
CA HIS A 284 20.75 -7.18 3.63
C HIS A 284 19.42 -7.17 2.88
N GLU A 285 19.49 -6.76 1.62
CA GLU A 285 18.41 -6.95 0.66
C GLU A 285 18.48 -8.35 0.06
N TYR A 286 17.31 -8.94 -0.17
CA TYR A 286 17.16 -10.27 -0.74
C TYR A 286 16.04 -10.28 -1.78
N SER A 287 16.25 -11.05 -2.84
CA SER A 287 15.19 -11.42 -3.78
C SER A 287 14.38 -12.59 -3.23
N ARG A 288 13.23 -12.90 -3.86
CA ARG A 288 12.43 -14.09 -3.50
C ARG A 288 13.21 -15.40 -3.66
N HIS A 289 14.05 -15.49 -4.69
CA HIS A 289 14.87 -16.68 -4.95
C HIS A 289 16.10 -16.71 -4.04
N GLY A 290 16.69 -15.55 -3.73
CA GLY A 290 17.88 -15.41 -2.90
C GLY A 290 17.63 -15.49 -1.39
N LEU A 291 16.38 -15.51 -0.92
CA LEU A 291 16.05 -15.59 0.50
C LEU A 291 15.86 -17.06 0.94
N SER A 292 16.87 -17.65 1.57
CA SER A 292 16.79 -18.99 2.17
C SER A 292 17.77 -19.12 3.34
N ARG A 293 17.63 -20.16 4.17
CA ARG A 293 18.54 -20.38 5.32
C ARG A 293 20.02 -20.46 4.92
N THR A 294 20.31 -20.99 3.73
CA THR A 294 21.68 -21.22 3.25
C THR A 294 22.27 -19.97 2.59
N THR A 295 21.43 -19.15 1.95
CA THR A 295 21.84 -17.97 1.16
C THR A 295 21.83 -16.65 1.94
N LEU A 296 21.47 -16.66 3.24
CA LEU A 296 21.56 -15.46 4.08
C LEU A 296 22.99 -14.90 4.13
N LYS A 297 23.10 -13.58 4.03
CA LYS A 297 24.36 -12.82 3.94
C LYS A 297 24.87 -12.43 5.33
N GLY A 298 26.18 -12.61 5.55
CA GLY A 298 26.92 -12.06 6.69
C GLY A 298 26.27 -12.25 8.07
N GLY A 299 26.08 -11.13 8.77
CA GLY A 299 25.47 -11.10 10.10
C GLY A 299 24.04 -11.63 10.14
N ASP A 300 23.27 -11.47 9.07
CA ASP A 300 21.88 -11.97 8.99
C ASP A 300 21.83 -13.48 9.13
N ARG A 301 22.76 -14.21 8.48
CA ARG A 301 22.86 -15.67 8.56
C ARG A 301 23.05 -16.14 9.99
N LEU A 302 23.96 -15.51 10.72
CA LEU A 302 24.29 -15.87 12.10
C LEU A 302 23.12 -15.55 13.04
N ARG A 303 22.50 -14.37 12.89
CA ARG A 303 21.35 -13.95 13.69
C ARG A 303 20.14 -14.84 13.41
N ALA A 304 19.91 -15.20 12.14
CA ALA A 304 18.85 -16.12 11.75
C ALA A 304 19.05 -17.51 12.34
N ALA A 305 20.25 -18.07 12.26
CA ALA A 305 20.55 -19.37 12.87
C ALA A 305 20.23 -19.38 14.38
N CYS A 306 20.67 -18.35 15.12
CA CYS A 306 20.38 -18.22 16.54
C CYS A 306 18.89 -18.03 16.82
N LEU A 307 18.20 -17.15 16.08
CA LEU A 307 16.78 -16.87 16.27
C LEU A 307 15.91 -18.08 15.96
N LEU A 308 16.14 -18.77 14.84
CA LEU A 308 15.39 -19.96 14.44
C LEU A 308 15.55 -21.10 15.46
N SER A 309 16.77 -21.33 15.95
CA SER A 309 17.05 -22.34 16.98
C SER A 309 16.41 -22.00 18.33
N ALA A 310 16.52 -20.74 18.76
CA ALA A 310 15.94 -20.26 20.01
C ALA A 310 14.39 -20.23 19.96
N ALA A 311 13.80 -19.82 18.84
CA ALA A 311 12.36 -19.81 18.61
C ALA A 311 11.77 -21.22 18.68
N ARG A 312 12.38 -22.19 17.99
CA ARG A 312 11.97 -23.61 18.06
C ARG A 312 11.98 -24.11 19.51
N SER A 313 13.01 -23.76 20.26
CA SER A 313 13.15 -24.13 21.68
C SER A 313 12.18 -23.38 22.62
N ALA A 314 11.64 -22.24 22.18
CA ALA A 314 10.65 -21.44 22.91
C ALA A 314 9.19 -21.85 22.58
N GLY A 315 8.97 -22.81 21.67
CA GLY A 315 7.63 -23.19 21.22
C GLY A 315 7.04 -22.20 20.21
N CYS A 316 7.90 -21.52 19.45
CA CYS A 316 7.51 -20.59 18.40
C CYS A 316 7.68 -21.23 17.01
N GLU A 317 6.81 -20.84 16.09
CA GLU A 317 6.99 -21.01 14.67
C GLU A 317 7.82 -19.86 14.10
N ALA A 318 8.43 -20.10 12.94
CA ALA A 318 9.29 -19.13 12.28
C ALA A 318 9.11 -19.15 10.76
N MET A 319 9.11 -17.96 10.16
CA MET A 319 9.15 -17.74 8.72
C MET A 319 10.32 -16.84 8.34
N LEU A 320 10.81 -17.01 7.11
CA LEU A 320 11.58 -15.96 6.42
C LEU A 320 10.62 -15.19 5.53
N GLY A 321 10.73 -13.87 5.46
CA GLY A 321 9.86 -13.06 4.61
C GLY A 321 10.54 -11.83 4.05
N LEU A 322 9.85 -11.21 3.11
CA LEU A 322 10.24 -9.94 2.51
C LEU A 322 9.28 -8.86 2.99
N SER A 323 9.85 -7.70 3.28
CA SER A 323 9.14 -6.53 3.77
C SER A 323 9.48 -5.30 2.93
N GLU A 324 8.47 -4.47 2.75
CA GLU A 324 8.60 -3.12 2.23
C GLU A 324 8.32 -2.13 3.35
N ILE A 325 9.18 -1.13 3.48
CA ILE A 325 9.07 -0.10 4.49
C ILE A 325 8.91 1.23 3.76
N HIS A 326 7.85 1.95 4.09
CA HIS A 326 7.57 3.29 3.59
C HIS A 326 7.62 4.27 4.77
N GLU A 327 8.49 5.27 4.68
CA GLU A 327 8.65 6.29 5.72
C GLU A 327 8.46 7.69 5.12
N THR A 328 7.55 8.47 5.71
CA THR A 328 7.38 9.90 5.39
C THR A 328 8.13 10.74 6.41
N ARG A 329 9.04 11.59 5.94
CA ARG A 329 9.90 12.43 6.80
C ARG A 329 9.76 13.91 6.47
N GLU A 330 10.06 14.76 7.44
CA GLU A 330 10.21 16.20 7.19
C GLU A 330 11.43 16.48 6.32
N ALA A 331 11.29 17.39 5.35
CA ALA A 331 12.39 17.85 4.50
C ALA A 331 12.80 19.28 4.89
N ALA A 332 14.02 19.45 5.40
CA ALA A 332 14.56 20.77 5.72
C ALA A 332 15.48 21.26 4.59
N ILE A 333 15.61 22.57 4.37
CA ILE A 333 16.62 23.10 3.44
C ILE A 333 18.00 22.80 4.03
N ASP A 334 18.89 22.17 3.27
CA ASP A 334 20.25 21.90 3.75
C ASP A 334 21.06 23.21 3.79
N ASP A 335 21.22 23.78 4.99
CA ASP A 335 22.07 24.96 5.22
C ASP A 335 23.58 24.66 5.00
N ARG A 336 23.98 23.42 4.70
CA ARG A 336 25.40 23.03 4.55
C ARG A 336 25.95 23.13 3.11
N GLY A 337 25.10 23.31 2.10
CA GLY A 337 25.49 23.51 0.68
C GLY A 337 25.98 24.93 0.33
N GLY A 338 26.66 25.62 1.25
CA GLY A 338 27.06 27.02 1.10
C GLY A 338 28.41 27.26 0.43
N TYR A 339 28.63 26.80 -0.81
CA TYR A 339 29.82 27.18 -1.60
C TYR A 339 29.55 27.57 -3.07
N TYR A 340 28.40 28.15 -3.40
CA TYR A 340 28.29 29.07 -4.54
C TYR A 340 27.45 30.32 -4.21
N GLY A 341 28.13 31.35 -3.73
CA GLY A 341 27.90 32.74 -4.14
C GLY A 341 26.54 33.40 -3.92
N ASN A 342 26.37 33.99 -2.73
CA ASN A 342 25.60 35.22 -2.45
C ASN A 342 25.23 36.11 -3.67
N ARG A 343 24.03 35.93 -4.24
CA ARG A 343 23.09 37.02 -4.61
C ARG A 343 21.78 36.44 -5.18
N CYS A 344 20.74 36.34 -4.37
CA CYS A 344 19.39 36.72 -4.82
C CYS A 344 18.42 36.78 -3.64
N GLY A 345 18.09 38.01 -3.25
CA GLY A 345 16.87 38.27 -2.52
C GLY A 345 15.69 38.24 -3.48
N ARG A 346 14.63 37.55 -3.08
CA ARG A 346 13.23 37.91 -3.36
C ARG A 346 12.88 38.02 -4.85
N TYR A 347 12.67 36.90 -5.52
CA TYR A 347 11.57 36.68 -6.50
C TYR A 347 11.42 35.15 -6.64
N TRP A 348 10.20 34.65 -6.43
CA TRP A 348 9.81 33.29 -6.82
C TRP A 348 9.66 33.33 -8.34
N ASP A 349 10.53 32.61 -9.05
CA ASP A 349 10.39 32.33 -10.47
C ASP A 349 9.85 30.90 -10.56
N ASP A 350 8.66 30.73 -11.14
CA ASP A 350 7.83 29.50 -11.17
C ASP A 350 8.41 28.38 -12.08
N GLU A 351 9.69 28.42 -12.45
CA GLU A 351 10.25 27.56 -13.50
C GLU A 351 11.38 26.61 -13.08
N ASN A 352 11.79 26.57 -11.80
CA ASN A 352 12.68 25.51 -11.30
C ASN A 352 12.19 24.99 -9.94
N GLU A 353 11.52 23.84 -9.95
CA GLU A 353 11.34 23.06 -8.72
C GLU A 353 12.72 22.65 -8.20
N PRO A 354 13.03 22.88 -6.92
CA PRO A 354 14.31 22.48 -6.34
C PRO A 354 14.43 20.95 -6.33
N ASP A 355 15.55 20.43 -6.85
CA ASP A 355 15.86 18.99 -6.81
C ASP A 355 15.98 18.48 -5.36
N ILE A 356 15.63 17.20 -5.14
CA ILE A 356 15.67 16.53 -3.82
C ILE A 356 17.03 16.65 -3.13
N GLU A 357 18.13 16.75 -3.90
CA GLU A 357 19.50 16.94 -3.42
C GLU A 357 19.74 18.28 -2.69
N THR A 358 18.79 19.22 -2.75
CA THR A 358 18.88 20.51 -2.05
C THR A 358 18.28 20.50 -0.64
N PHE A 359 17.68 19.38 -0.23
CA PHE A 359 17.04 19.23 1.08
C PHE A 359 17.79 18.21 1.96
N ASP A 360 17.86 18.48 3.26
CA ASP A 360 18.09 17.48 4.28
C ASP A 360 16.84 16.59 4.36
N THR A 361 16.94 15.42 3.73
CA THR A 361 15.86 14.43 3.62
C THR A 361 15.76 13.51 4.84
N ASP A 362 16.62 13.70 5.84
CA ASP A 362 16.74 12.88 7.06
C ASP A 362 16.08 13.53 8.29
N GLY A 363 15.06 14.37 8.06
CA GLY A 363 14.28 15.02 9.11
C GLY A 363 13.49 14.06 10.01
N GLU A 364 12.62 14.63 10.86
CA GLU A 364 11.82 13.84 11.80
C GLU A 364 10.86 12.88 11.05
N LEU A 365 10.73 11.66 11.57
CA LEU A 365 9.78 10.67 11.03
C LEU A 365 8.35 11.11 11.37
N LEU A 366 7.55 11.38 10.34
CA LEU A 366 6.16 11.79 10.48
C LEU A 366 5.22 10.59 10.47
N ASP A 367 5.44 9.66 9.54
CA ASP A 367 4.70 8.41 9.42
C ASP A 367 5.60 7.28 8.91
N GLY A 368 5.27 6.04 9.27
CA GLY A 368 6.06 4.86 8.91
C GLY A 368 5.17 3.62 8.84
N VAL A 369 5.25 2.91 7.71
CA VAL A 369 4.48 1.69 7.47
C VAL A 369 5.42 0.57 7.05
N ILE A 370 5.31 -0.57 7.72
CA ILE A 370 6.02 -1.80 7.37
C ILE A 370 4.99 -2.81 6.88
N THR A 371 5.20 -3.35 5.68
CA THR A 371 4.31 -4.35 5.08
C THR A 371 5.10 -5.60 4.71
N LEU A 372 4.69 -6.76 5.23
CA LEU A 372 5.15 -8.06 4.78
C LEU A 372 4.39 -8.44 3.50
N ASN A 373 5.11 -8.70 2.42
CA ASN A 373 4.52 -8.98 1.10
C ASN A 373 4.73 -10.43 0.63
N TRP A 374 5.60 -11.17 1.30
CA TRP A 374 5.93 -12.55 0.97
C TRP A 374 6.59 -13.23 2.16
N TRP A 375 6.32 -14.52 2.37
CA TRP A 375 7.04 -15.33 3.35
C TRP A 375 7.20 -16.79 2.91
N MET A 376 8.05 -17.53 3.62
CA MET A 376 8.29 -18.95 3.40
C MET A 376 8.62 -19.67 4.71
N VAL A 377 8.32 -20.97 4.74
CA VAL A 377 8.81 -21.85 5.80
C VAL A 377 10.30 -22.11 5.58
N PRO A 378 11.19 -21.78 6.53
CA PRO A 378 12.64 -21.83 6.33
C PRO A 378 13.18 -23.21 5.94
N ASP A 379 12.50 -24.28 6.38
CA ASP A 379 12.92 -25.67 6.19
C ASP A 379 12.31 -26.33 4.94
N LYS A 380 11.24 -25.76 4.36
CA LYS A 380 10.50 -26.40 3.26
C LYS A 380 10.73 -25.76 1.89
N GLY A 381 11.29 -24.55 1.83
CA GLY A 381 11.46 -23.84 0.56
C GLY A 381 10.16 -23.30 -0.07
N ILE A 382 8.99 -23.63 0.48
CA ILE A 382 7.69 -23.23 -0.06
C ILE A 382 7.33 -21.84 0.48
N GLY A 383 7.25 -20.88 -0.43
CA GLY A 383 6.82 -19.52 -0.15
C GLY A 383 5.45 -19.18 -0.70
N GLU A 384 4.80 -18.20 -0.10
CA GLU A 384 3.50 -17.67 -0.51
C GLU A 384 3.49 -16.14 -0.41
N SER A 385 2.77 -15.49 -1.33
CA SER A 385 2.52 -14.05 -1.28
C SER A 385 1.50 -13.75 -0.19
N ILE A 386 1.74 -12.69 0.58
CA ILE A 386 0.87 -12.23 1.65
C ILE A 386 0.77 -10.71 1.63
N GLU A 387 -0.16 -10.15 2.39
CA GLU A 387 -0.16 -8.72 2.68
C GLU A 387 -0.49 -8.54 4.16
N SER A 388 0.50 -8.14 4.95
CA SER A 388 0.31 -7.94 6.39
C SER A 388 1.08 -6.74 6.89
N ARG A 389 0.36 -5.77 7.48
CA ARG A 389 0.96 -4.58 8.08
C ARG A 389 1.49 -4.88 9.46
N VAL A 390 2.72 -4.45 9.74
CA VAL A 390 3.42 -4.73 10.99
C VAL A 390 3.50 -3.45 11.82
N GLY A 391 3.14 -3.54 13.09
CA GLY A 391 3.29 -2.44 14.04
C GLY A 391 4.76 -2.21 14.45
N GLU A 392 5.10 -0.98 14.83
CA GLU A 392 6.44 -0.65 15.36
C GLU A 392 6.76 -1.48 16.62
N GLU A 393 5.76 -1.78 17.44
CA GLU A 393 5.90 -2.59 18.65
C GLU A 393 6.26 -4.07 18.38
N GLU A 394 5.91 -4.57 17.20
CA GLU A 394 6.22 -5.93 16.75
C GLU A 394 7.57 -6.02 16.03
N THR A 395 8.21 -4.87 15.76
CA THR A 395 9.38 -4.78 14.88
C THR A 395 10.69 -4.61 15.67
N LEU A 396 11.69 -5.40 15.29
CA LEU A 396 13.05 -5.34 15.82
C LEU A 396 14.05 -5.27 14.66
N ALA A 397 15.12 -4.50 14.86
CA ALA A 397 16.26 -4.49 13.96
C ALA A 397 17.53 -4.17 14.77
N VAL A 398 18.66 -4.75 14.39
CA VAL A 398 19.98 -4.34 14.92
C VAL A 398 20.37 -3.02 14.27
N THR A 399 20.30 -2.96 12.94
CA THR A 399 20.56 -1.75 12.16
C THR A 399 19.27 -0.98 11.95
N SER A 400 19.27 0.29 12.36
CA SER A 400 18.13 1.20 12.16
C SER A 400 17.88 1.39 10.66
N THR A 401 16.62 1.42 10.23
CA THR A 401 16.27 1.69 8.81
C THR A 401 16.86 3.01 8.32
N ARG A 402 16.99 4.02 9.20
CA ARG A 402 17.65 5.30 8.87
C ARG A 402 19.13 5.17 8.49
N GLN A 403 19.81 4.10 8.90
CA GLN A 403 21.21 3.83 8.53
C GLN A 403 21.32 3.07 7.21
N LEU A 404 20.19 2.75 6.58
CA LEU A 404 20.13 2.10 5.28
C LEU A 404 19.83 3.13 4.21
N THR A 405 20.27 2.86 2.99
CA THR A 405 19.94 3.69 1.84
C THR A 405 18.57 3.28 1.30
N ALA A 406 17.67 4.24 1.08
CA ALA A 406 16.39 3.99 0.45
C ALA A 406 16.58 3.59 -1.03
N HIS A 407 15.79 2.63 -1.51
CA HIS A 407 15.84 2.23 -2.94
C HIS A 407 15.08 3.21 -3.84
N ALA A 408 14.13 3.95 -3.27
CA ALA A 408 13.42 5.05 -3.90
C ALA A 408 13.15 6.14 -2.86
N ALA A 409 13.14 7.40 -3.30
CA ALA A 409 12.71 8.53 -2.49
C ALA A 409 12.00 9.56 -3.38
N GLU A 410 10.94 10.18 -2.86
CA GLU A 410 10.13 11.17 -3.58
C GLU A 410 9.94 12.40 -2.71
N TYR A 411 10.23 13.58 -3.25
CA TYR A 411 10.06 14.85 -2.56
C TYR A 411 8.67 15.43 -2.85
N GLU A 412 7.97 15.85 -1.80
CA GLU A 412 6.74 16.61 -1.91
C GLU A 412 6.92 18.01 -1.29
N GLY A 413 6.71 19.03 -2.12
CA GLY A 413 6.82 20.43 -1.71
C GLY A 413 5.69 20.88 -0.79
N TYR A 414 5.81 22.09 -0.26
CA TYR A 414 4.86 22.68 0.68
C TYR A 414 3.38 22.63 0.23
N MET A 415 2.60 21.73 0.81
CA MET A 415 1.15 21.51 0.55
C MET A 415 0.22 22.32 1.47
N GLY A 416 0.69 23.45 2.03
CA GLY A 416 -0.10 24.33 2.89
C GLY A 416 0.00 24.00 4.39
N ASN A 417 -0.90 23.17 4.95
CA ASN A 417 -0.84 22.83 6.38
C ASN A 417 0.25 21.80 6.72
N TYR A 418 0.80 21.13 5.70
CA TYR A 418 1.93 20.21 5.80
C TYR A 418 3.20 20.95 5.35
N GLY A 419 4.30 20.74 6.09
CA GLY A 419 5.63 21.20 5.68
C GLY A 419 6.13 20.44 4.45
N ASN A 420 7.37 20.68 4.03
CA ASN A 420 7.98 19.87 2.98
C ASN A 420 8.22 18.44 3.51
N THR A 421 7.97 17.44 2.70
CA THR A 421 8.17 16.03 3.08
C THR A 421 8.97 15.27 2.04
N VAL A 422 9.65 14.21 2.48
CA VAL A 422 10.24 13.21 1.59
C VAL A 422 9.74 11.85 2.03
N ASP A 423 9.19 11.12 1.07
CA ASP A 423 8.86 9.71 1.23
C ASP A 423 10.08 8.87 0.84
N HIS A 424 10.40 7.88 1.68
CA HIS A 424 11.50 6.94 1.48
C HIS A 424 10.95 5.52 1.47
N TRP A 425 11.37 4.73 0.48
CA TRP A 425 11.03 3.30 0.40
C TRP A 425 12.27 2.43 0.59
N TYR A 426 12.16 1.43 1.46
CA TYR A 426 13.21 0.46 1.75
C TYR A 426 12.71 -0.97 1.53
N ARG A 427 13.62 -1.86 1.12
CA ARG A 427 13.36 -3.30 1.06
C ARG A 427 14.21 -4.00 2.11
N ARG A 428 13.60 -4.83 2.94
CA ARG A 428 14.32 -5.65 3.92
C ARG A 428 13.74 -7.04 3.96
N ALA A 429 14.58 -8.06 4.08
CA ALA A 429 14.10 -9.36 4.52
C ALA A 429 13.83 -9.33 6.03
N ALA A 430 13.05 -10.30 6.51
CA ALA A 430 12.68 -10.42 7.91
C ALA A 430 12.61 -11.87 8.35
N ILE A 431 12.88 -12.10 9.63
CA ILE A 431 12.51 -13.32 10.34
C ILE A 431 11.24 -13.01 11.12
N ILE A 432 10.17 -13.74 10.84
CA ILE A 432 8.89 -13.57 11.53
C ILE A 432 8.69 -14.74 12.47
N LEU A 433 8.51 -14.45 13.76
CA LEU A 433 8.33 -15.44 14.82
C LEU A 433 6.99 -15.25 15.51
N TRP A 434 6.32 -16.33 15.90
CA TRP A 434 5.13 -16.28 16.74
C TRP A 434 4.98 -17.54 17.60
N PRO A 435 4.35 -17.47 18.79
CA PRO A 435 3.99 -18.66 19.56
C PRO A 435 3.08 -19.59 18.74
N MET A 436 3.23 -20.92 18.87
CA MET A 436 2.37 -21.87 18.15
C MET A 436 0.87 -21.64 18.35
N GLU A 437 0.46 -21.13 19.52
CA GLU A 437 -0.93 -20.76 19.82
C GLU A 437 -1.46 -19.57 18.99
N SER A 438 -0.58 -18.70 18.49
CA SER A 438 -0.93 -17.55 17.63
C SER A 438 -0.91 -17.90 16.14
N SER A 439 -0.60 -19.15 15.77
CA SER A 439 -0.38 -19.56 14.37
C SER A 439 -1.56 -19.26 13.45
N PHE A 440 -2.78 -19.55 13.90
CA PHE A 440 -3.98 -19.25 13.11
C PHE A 440 -4.15 -17.74 12.90
N VAL A 441 -4.06 -16.94 13.96
CA VAL A 441 -4.26 -15.48 13.92
C VAL A 441 -3.27 -14.81 12.97
N VAL A 442 -1.97 -15.10 13.12
CA VAL A 442 -0.91 -14.46 12.32
C VAL A 442 -1.05 -14.80 10.83
N ARG A 443 -1.38 -16.06 10.51
CA ARG A 443 -1.58 -16.50 9.12
C ARG A 443 -2.90 -15.99 8.54
N ALA A 444 -3.94 -15.87 9.37
CA ALA A 444 -5.22 -15.29 8.95
C ALA A 444 -5.12 -13.79 8.67
N GLU A 445 -4.32 -13.06 9.46
CA GLU A 445 -4.03 -11.64 9.21
C GLU A 445 -3.30 -11.43 7.88
N ALA A 446 -2.45 -12.38 7.50
CA ALA A 446 -1.71 -12.36 6.25
C ALA A 446 -2.54 -12.78 5.01
N GLY A 447 -3.65 -13.50 5.21
CA GLY A 447 -4.48 -14.01 4.12
C GLY A 447 -5.88 -14.46 4.56
N SER A 448 -6.88 -13.63 4.28
CA SER A 448 -8.29 -13.90 4.62
C SER A 448 -8.84 -15.17 3.96
N GLY A 449 -8.52 -15.41 2.68
CA GLY A 449 -8.92 -16.60 1.95
C GLY A 449 -8.31 -17.90 2.53
N TRP A 450 -7.07 -17.82 3.03
CA TRP A 450 -6.44 -18.96 3.73
C TRP A 450 -7.16 -19.27 5.04
N ALA A 451 -7.52 -18.24 5.81
CA ALA A 451 -8.24 -18.40 7.08
C ALA A 451 -9.58 -19.11 6.88
N LEU A 452 -10.39 -18.66 5.92
CA LEU A 452 -11.71 -19.25 5.65
C LEU A 452 -11.60 -20.71 5.18
N ARG A 453 -10.65 -21.02 4.29
CA ARG A 453 -10.40 -22.42 3.85
C ARG A 453 -9.97 -23.31 5.00
N THR A 454 -9.06 -22.82 5.85
CA THR A 454 -8.60 -23.56 7.03
C THR A 454 -9.76 -23.83 8.00
N LEU A 455 -10.65 -22.86 8.22
CA LEU A 455 -11.85 -23.07 9.03
C LEU A 455 -12.79 -24.11 8.41
N ALA A 456 -13.03 -24.05 7.09
CA ALA A 456 -13.86 -25.03 6.38
C ALA A 456 -13.28 -26.46 6.44
N ASP A 457 -11.95 -26.60 6.30
CA ASP A 457 -11.26 -27.89 6.41
C ASP A 457 -11.42 -28.49 7.82
N ARG A 458 -11.24 -27.67 8.87
CA ARG A 458 -11.46 -28.10 10.27
C ARG A 458 -12.90 -28.54 10.52
N LEU A 459 -13.86 -27.83 9.95
CA LEU A 459 -15.28 -28.19 10.04
C LEU A 459 -15.54 -29.55 9.36
N THR A 460 -14.96 -29.78 8.19
CA THR A 460 -15.02 -31.07 7.48
C THR A 460 -14.39 -32.20 8.29
N GLN A 461 -13.36 -31.91 9.08
CA GLN A 461 -12.72 -32.85 10.01
C GLN A 461 -13.48 -33.03 11.33
N GLY A 462 -14.60 -32.33 11.53
CA GLY A 462 -15.43 -32.40 12.75
C GLY A 462 -14.89 -31.58 13.93
N GLN A 463 -13.90 -30.72 13.73
CA GLN A 463 -13.27 -29.88 14.76
C GLN A 463 -14.06 -28.58 15.01
N ILE A 464 -15.37 -28.69 15.24
CA ILE A 464 -16.30 -27.54 15.31
C ILE A 464 -15.90 -26.53 16.39
N ALA A 465 -15.58 -27.00 17.59
CA ALA A 465 -15.23 -26.13 18.71
C ALA A 465 -13.93 -25.34 18.47
N GLU A 466 -12.95 -25.95 17.81
CA GLU A 466 -11.69 -25.31 17.45
C GLU A 466 -11.90 -24.29 16.34
N ALA A 467 -12.66 -24.64 15.29
CA ALA A 467 -13.02 -23.71 14.22
C ALA A 467 -13.78 -22.50 14.76
N ALA A 468 -14.70 -22.68 15.71
CA ALA A 468 -15.42 -21.58 16.34
C ALA A 468 -14.49 -20.68 17.19
N ALA A 469 -13.50 -21.27 17.89
CA ALA A 469 -12.52 -20.50 18.66
C ALA A 469 -11.62 -19.66 17.76
N ASP A 470 -11.11 -20.27 16.70
CA ASP A 470 -10.28 -19.61 15.70
C ASP A 470 -11.05 -18.50 14.98
N ALA A 471 -12.28 -18.76 14.54
CA ALA A 471 -13.15 -17.75 13.94
C ALA A 471 -13.38 -16.53 14.86
N ARG A 472 -13.58 -16.73 16.17
CA ARG A 472 -13.68 -15.60 17.12
C ARG A 472 -12.38 -14.83 17.27
N SER A 473 -11.23 -15.50 17.17
CA SER A 473 -9.92 -14.84 17.30
C SER A 473 -9.63 -13.82 16.20
N LEU A 474 -10.37 -13.85 15.09
CA LEU A 474 -10.24 -12.92 13.98
C LEU A 474 -10.76 -11.51 14.32
N GLU A 475 -11.72 -11.37 15.24
CA GLU A 475 -12.45 -10.12 15.54
C GLU A 475 -11.57 -8.83 15.61
N PRO A 476 -10.36 -8.84 16.21
CA PRO A 476 -9.55 -7.63 16.34
C PRO A 476 -9.02 -7.03 15.03
N PHE A 477 -8.87 -7.83 13.98
CA PHE A 477 -8.20 -7.43 12.73
C PHE A 477 -8.96 -7.84 11.45
N TRP A 478 -10.04 -8.62 11.59
CA TRP A 478 -10.77 -9.18 10.46
C TRP A 478 -11.44 -8.11 9.60
N SER A 479 -10.80 -7.80 8.48
CA SER A 479 -11.25 -6.77 7.54
C SER A 479 -11.02 -7.14 6.07
N GLY A 480 -10.26 -8.21 5.79
CA GLY A 480 -9.78 -8.54 4.45
C GLY A 480 -10.62 -9.54 3.65
N ALA A 481 -11.73 -10.08 4.18
CA ALA A 481 -12.61 -10.95 3.39
C ALA A 481 -13.70 -10.10 2.72
N GLY A 482 -13.57 -9.82 1.42
CA GLY A 482 -14.53 -9.02 0.66
C GLY A 482 -15.78 -9.80 0.22
N PRO A 483 -16.67 -9.17 -0.56
CA PRO A 483 -17.88 -9.78 -1.10
C PRO A 483 -17.65 -11.10 -1.84
N GLU A 484 -16.50 -11.25 -2.50
CA GLU A 484 -16.08 -12.46 -3.21
C GLU A 484 -15.87 -13.68 -2.32
N SER A 485 -15.72 -13.48 -1.01
CA SER A 485 -15.52 -14.56 -0.04
C SER A 485 -16.83 -15.00 0.65
N LEU A 486 -17.96 -14.40 0.29
CA LEU A 486 -19.23 -14.59 1.02
C LEU A 486 -19.69 -16.06 1.03
N ASP A 487 -19.54 -16.81 -0.06
CA ASP A 487 -19.95 -18.21 -0.13
C ASP A 487 -19.22 -19.08 0.90
N LEU A 488 -17.89 -18.99 0.90
CA LEU A 488 -17.06 -19.74 1.83
C LEU A 488 -17.28 -19.26 3.28
N ALA A 489 -17.51 -17.95 3.48
CA ALA A 489 -17.82 -17.41 4.79
C ALA A 489 -19.18 -17.90 5.32
N LEU A 490 -20.19 -18.05 4.45
CA LEU A 490 -21.50 -18.61 4.80
C LEU A 490 -21.39 -20.11 5.14
N GLU A 491 -20.61 -20.87 4.37
CA GLU A 491 -20.30 -22.27 4.68
C GLU A 491 -19.67 -22.40 6.08
N VAL A 492 -18.64 -21.60 6.37
CA VAL A 492 -17.99 -21.57 7.68
C VAL A 492 -18.97 -21.16 8.78
N ALA A 493 -19.75 -20.10 8.57
CA ALA A 493 -20.74 -19.61 9.53
C ALA A 493 -21.82 -20.66 9.87
N LEU A 494 -22.22 -21.46 8.89
CA LEU A 494 -23.14 -22.59 9.07
C LEU A 494 -22.48 -23.74 9.84
N GLY A 495 -21.18 -23.99 9.67
CA GLY A 495 -20.49 -25.09 10.34
C GLY A 495 -20.03 -24.80 11.77
N VAL A 496 -19.66 -23.56 12.12
CA VAL A 496 -19.10 -23.25 13.45
C VAL A 496 -20.09 -23.37 14.60
N GLU A 497 -21.39 -23.37 14.32
CA GLU A 497 -22.48 -23.48 15.31
C GLU A 497 -22.39 -22.48 16.51
N ASP A 498 -21.67 -21.38 16.34
CA ASP A 498 -21.46 -20.34 17.36
C ASP A 498 -21.84 -18.97 16.79
N ARG A 499 -22.76 -18.28 17.48
CA ARG A 499 -23.31 -16.98 17.04
C ARG A 499 -22.21 -15.94 16.84
N THR A 500 -21.24 -15.86 17.75
CA THR A 500 -20.19 -14.84 17.69
C THR A 500 -19.22 -15.15 16.56
N ALA A 501 -18.76 -16.40 16.45
CA ALA A 501 -17.90 -16.85 15.36
C ALA A 501 -18.52 -16.59 13.98
N ALA A 502 -19.81 -16.93 13.81
CA ALA A 502 -20.56 -16.70 12.57
C ALA A 502 -20.64 -15.21 12.21
N THR A 503 -20.89 -14.33 13.20
CA THR A 503 -20.88 -12.88 12.97
C THR A 503 -19.49 -12.41 12.53
N VAL A 504 -18.43 -12.85 13.20
CA VAL A 504 -17.06 -12.40 12.89
C VAL A 504 -16.72 -12.75 11.45
N VAL A 505 -16.88 -14.01 11.02
CA VAL A 505 -16.49 -14.43 9.66
C VAL A 505 -17.26 -13.72 8.56
N LEU A 506 -18.54 -13.39 8.78
CA LEU A 506 -19.41 -12.72 7.79
C LEU A 506 -19.27 -11.20 7.76
N THR A 507 -18.79 -10.56 8.84
CA THR A 507 -18.76 -9.10 8.96
C THR A 507 -18.08 -8.37 7.79
N PRO A 508 -16.91 -8.79 7.28
CA PRO A 508 -16.22 -8.03 6.22
C PRO A 508 -16.80 -8.26 4.81
N CYS A 509 -17.60 -9.32 4.59
CA CYS A 509 -18.11 -9.65 3.26
C CYS A 509 -19.05 -8.57 2.70
N GLY A 510 -19.79 -7.89 3.57
CA GLY A 510 -20.72 -6.84 3.18
C GLY A 510 -21.93 -7.35 2.38
N ILE A 511 -22.87 -6.46 2.10
CA ILE A 511 -24.11 -6.82 1.40
C ILE A 511 -23.94 -7.00 -0.11
N ALA A 512 -22.87 -6.48 -0.70
CA ALA A 512 -22.67 -6.46 -2.16
C ALA A 512 -22.59 -7.87 -2.77
N GLY A 513 -22.10 -8.86 -2.01
CA GLY A 513 -21.99 -10.25 -2.46
C GLY A 513 -23.30 -11.04 -2.34
N LEU A 514 -24.33 -10.51 -1.68
CA LEU A 514 -25.55 -11.25 -1.38
C LEU A 514 -26.40 -11.42 -2.66
N GLY A 515 -26.43 -12.61 -3.22
CA GLY A 515 -27.26 -12.94 -4.38
C GLY A 515 -28.45 -13.83 -4.05
N ALA A 516 -29.07 -14.37 -5.09
CA ALA A 516 -30.13 -15.38 -4.97
C ALA A 516 -29.57 -16.74 -4.49
N GLU A 517 -28.31 -17.04 -4.80
CA GLU A 517 -27.65 -18.31 -4.43
C GLU A 517 -27.35 -18.41 -2.93
N GLN A 518 -27.10 -17.27 -2.28
CA GLN A 518 -26.76 -17.20 -0.85
C GLN A 518 -28.01 -17.13 0.05
N ALA A 519 -29.21 -16.99 -0.53
CA ALA A 519 -30.46 -16.82 0.19
C ALA A 519 -30.77 -17.96 1.17
N GLU A 520 -30.58 -19.21 0.74
CA GLU A 520 -30.87 -20.40 1.55
C GLU A 520 -29.95 -20.48 2.77
N ALA A 521 -28.65 -20.23 2.60
CA ALA A 521 -27.68 -20.20 3.68
C ALA A 521 -28.02 -19.13 4.73
N LEU A 522 -28.42 -17.92 4.27
CA LEU A 522 -28.86 -16.85 5.16
C LEU A 522 -30.14 -17.22 5.93
N GLY A 523 -31.07 -17.92 5.27
CA GLY A 523 -32.27 -18.48 5.90
C GLY A 523 -31.94 -19.44 7.04
N ALA A 524 -31.07 -20.43 6.77
CA ALA A 524 -30.63 -21.40 7.77
C ALA A 524 -29.90 -20.75 8.97
N LEU A 525 -29.04 -19.75 8.72
CA LEU A 525 -28.37 -18.99 9.79
C LEU A 525 -29.38 -18.19 10.62
N THR A 526 -30.39 -17.60 9.98
CA THR A 526 -31.43 -16.82 10.66
C THR A 526 -32.34 -17.72 11.49
N GLU A 527 -32.68 -18.92 11.01
CA GLU A 527 -33.41 -19.92 11.79
C GLU A 527 -32.64 -20.32 13.05
N ARG A 528 -31.31 -20.45 12.94
CA ARG A 528 -30.44 -20.83 14.05
C ARG A 528 -30.21 -19.71 15.07
N TYR A 529 -29.89 -18.49 14.62
CA TYR A 529 -29.45 -17.40 15.49
C TYR A 529 -30.51 -16.32 15.75
N GLY A 530 -31.63 -16.37 15.02
CA GLY A 530 -32.76 -15.46 15.12
C GLY A 530 -32.65 -14.21 14.25
N THR A 531 -33.77 -13.51 14.10
CA THR A 531 -33.88 -12.29 13.28
C THR A 531 -33.10 -11.10 13.83
N SER A 532 -32.91 -11.03 15.15
CA SER A 532 -32.09 -9.98 15.76
C SER A 532 -30.63 -10.10 15.34
N TRP A 533 -30.10 -11.32 15.22
CA TRP A 533 -28.75 -11.56 14.73
C TRP A 533 -28.58 -11.10 13.28
N LEU A 534 -29.54 -11.42 12.40
CA LEU A 534 -29.51 -10.94 11.02
C LEU A 534 -29.55 -9.42 10.95
N GLY A 535 -30.39 -8.78 11.78
CA GLY A 535 -30.44 -7.32 11.89
C GLY A 535 -29.11 -6.70 12.32
N ASP A 536 -28.43 -7.30 13.31
CA ASP A 536 -27.11 -6.87 13.78
C ASP A 536 -26.04 -6.99 12.67
N LEU A 537 -26.04 -8.10 11.92
CA LEU A 537 -25.13 -8.36 10.80
C LEU A 537 -25.34 -7.35 9.65
N LEU A 538 -26.59 -7.13 9.25
CA LEU A 538 -26.88 -6.13 8.21
C LEU A 538 -26.49 -4.71 8.68
N GLY A 539 -26.69 -4.42 9.96
CA GLY A 539 -26.20 -3.19 10.58
C GLY A 539 -24.69 -3.02 10.50
N SER A 540 -23.92 -4.10 10.72
CA SER A 540 -22.46 -4.06 10.57
C SER A 540 -22.05 -3.86 9.10
N TRP A 541 -22.69 -4.54 8.15
CA TRP A 541 -22.44 -4.36 6.72
C TRP A 541 -22.72 -2.93 6.23
N ALA A 542 -23.76 -2.27 6.74
CA ALA A 542 -24.08 -0.89 6.38
C ALA A 542 -23.16 0.15 7.01
N SER A 543 -22.52 -0.19 8.15
CA SER A 543 -21.61 0.69 8.90
C SER A 543 -20.12 0.44 8.61
N ALA A 544 -19.79 -0.64 7.89
CA ALA A 544 -18.45 -0.94 7.41
C ALA A 544 -17.98 0.13 6.40
N GLY A 545 -17.11 1.03 6.85
CA GLY A 545 -16.48 2.07 6.05
C GLY A 545 -15.48 2.90 6.88
N PRO A 546 -14.39 3.41 6.29
CA PRO A 546 -13.51 4.36 6.96
C PRO A 546 -14.33 5.56 7.46
N ARG A 547 -13.96 6.13 8.61
CA ARG A 547 -14.66 7.26 9.28
C ARG A 547 -14.89 8.52 8.42
N PHE A 548 -14.47 8.53 7.15
CA PHE A 548 -14.56 9.66 6.22
C PHE A 548 -15.14 9.32 4.84
N THR A 549 -15.61 8.09 4.58
CA THR A 549 -16.40 7.76 3.36
C THR A 549 -17.55 6.82 3.72
N THR A 550 -18.65 6.85 2.94
CA THR A 550 -19.85 6.01 3.13
C THR A 550 -19.91 4.78 2.18
N PRO A 551 -18.89 3.90 2.06
CA PRO A 551 -18.93 2.74 1.17
C PRO A 551 -20.15 1.82 1.37
N GLY A 552 -20.51 1.51 2.62
CA GLY A 552 -21.58 0.56 2.94
C GLY A 552 -22.96 0.97 2.40
N VAL A 553 -23.33 2.25 2.50
CA VAL A 553 -24.63 2.74 1.98
C VAL A 553 -24.65 2.72 0.45
N ARG A 554 -23.52 3.03 -0.20
CA ARG A 554 -23.44 2.94 -1.66
C ARG A 554 -23.58 1.49 -2.13
N ALA A 555 -22.89 0.56 -1.47
CA ALA A 555 -23.00 -0.87 -1.73
C ALA A 555 -24.45 -1.38 -1.53
N LEU A 556 -25.15 -0.91 -0.49
CA LEU A 556 -26.56 -1.22 -0.27
C LEU A 556 -27.44 -0.74 -1.44
N ILE A 557 -27.29 0.52 -1.88
CA ILE A 557 -28.08 1.07 -3.00
C ILE A 557 -27.84 0.26 -4.28
N GLU A 558 -26.58 -0.07 -4.55
CA GLU A 558 -26.19 -0.88 -5.71
C GLU A 558 -26.76 -2.30 -5.64
N TRP A 559 -26.67 -2.95 -4.47
CA TRP A 559 -27.25 -4.27 -4.24
C TRP A 559 -28.78 -4.26 -4.43
N VAL A 560 -29.48 -3.26 -3.90
CA VAL A 560 -30.94 -3.13 -4.06
C VAL A 560 -31.32 -3.03 -5.53
N ASN A 561 -30.61 -2.22 -6.30
CA ASN A 561 -30.92 -2.00 -7.71
C ASN A 561 -30.56 -3.19 -8.63
N THR A 562 -29.72 -4.12 -8.17
CA THR A 562 -29.17 -5.19 -9.03
C THR A 562 -29.60 -6.60 -8.62
N SER A 563 -29.74 -6.86 -7.32
CA SER A 563 -29.78 -8.22 -6.78
C SER A 563 -30.98 -8.48 -5.86
N MET A 564 -31.46 -7.46 -5.14
CA MET A 564 -32.52 -7.62 -4.11
C MET A 564 -33.77 -8.33 -4.63
N ALA A 565 -34.30 -7.95 -5.81
CA ALA A 565 -35.50 -8.57 -6.36
C ALA A 565 -35.36 -10.10 -6.51
N SER A 566 -34.21 -10.56 -7.03
CA SER A 566 -33.93 -11.98 -7.20
C SER A 566 -33.74 -12.72 -5.87
N THR A 567 -33.03 -12.10 -4.92
CA THR A 567 -32.82 -12.65 -3.57
C THR A 567 -34.14 -12.80 -2.82
N ILE A 568 -34.98 -11.76 -2.82
CA ILE A 568 -36.29 -11.75 -2.16
C ILE A 568 -37.23 -12.76 -2.82
N ALA A 569 -37.19 -12.91 -4.14
CA ALA A 569 -37.99 -13.91 -4.85
C ALA A 569 -37.66 -15.33 -4.36
N VAL A 570 -36.37 -15.71 -4.32
CA VAL A 570 -35.95 -17.04 -3.83
C VAL A 570 -36.36 -17.27 -2.38
N LEU A 571 -36.12 -16.30 -1.50
CA LEU A 571 -36.50 -16.38 -0.08
C LEU A 571 -38.01 -16.56 0.14
N ARG A 572 -38.84 -16.06 -0.78
CA ARG A 572 -40.30 -16.21 -0.71
C ARG A 572 -40.82 -17.49 -1.36
N THR A 573 -40.05 -18.11 -2.25
CA THR A 573 -40.42 -19.40 -2.85
C THR A 573 -40.13 -20.60 -1.96
N ASP A 574 -39.21 -20.46 -1.01
CA ASP A 574 -38.95 -21.49 -0.01
C ASP A 574 -40.19 -21.67 0.88
N GLU A 575 -40.71 -22.90 0.97
CA GLU A 575 -41.84 -23.22 1.86
C GLU A 575 -41.45 -23.11 3.36
N SER A 576 -40.18 -22.85 3.66
CA SER A 576 -39.67 -22.59 5.00
C SER A 576 -40.21 -21.25 5.56
N PRO A 577 -40.81 -21.24 6.78
CA PRO A 577 -41.21 -20.01 7.46
C PRO A 577 -40.06 -19.00 7.66
N SER A 578 -38.81 -19.47 7.67
CA SER A 578 -37.62 -18.62 7.85
C SER A 578 -37.36 -17.70 6.66
N GLY A 579 -37.59 -18.15 5.42
CA GLY A 579 -37.31 -17.39 4.20
C GLY A 579 -38.15 -16.12 4.08
N ALA A 580 -39.45 -16.22 4.34
CA ALA A 580 -40.34 -15.06 4.37
C ALA A 580 -39.92 -14.01 5.42
N THR A 581 -39.48 -14.47 6.60
CA THR A 581 -38.97 -13.59 7.65
C THR A 581 -37.65 -12.93 7.27
N VAL A 582 -36.72 -13.65 6.64
CA VAL A 582 -35.44 -13.09 6.16
C VAL A 582 -35.71 -12.01 5.10
N ALA A 583 -36.62 -12.28 4.17
CA ALA A 583 -37.03 -11.30 3.16
C ALA A 583 -37.61 -10.02 3.78
N GLU A 584 -38.41 -10.15 4.84
CA GLU A 584 -38.96 -9.01 5.59
C GLU A 584 -37.86 -8.21 6.30
N VAL A 585 -36.88 -8.88 6.93
CA VAL A 585 -35.75 -8.22 7.60
C VAL A 585 -34.88 -7.47 6.59
N LEU A 586 -34.53 -8.09 5.46
CA LEU A 586 -33.74 -7.44 4.39
C LEU A 586 -34.46 -6.21 3.83
N THR A 587 -35.77 -6.33 3.56
CA THR A 587 -36.57 -5.23 3.03
C THR A 587 -36.70 -4.09 4.04
N SER A 588 -36.93 -4.42 5.31
CA SER A 588 -37.00 -3.44 6.40
C SER A 588 -35.66 -2.73 6.62
N HIS A 589 -34.55 -3.47 6.52
CA HIS A 589 -33.21 -2.89 6.62
C HIS A 589 -32.95 -1.89 5.49
N ALA A 590 -33.24 -2.24 4.24
CA ALA A 590 -33.10 -1.31 3.11
C ALA A 590 -34.02 -0.07 3.26
N ALA A 591 -35.27 -0.28 3.68
CA ALA A 591 -36.23 0.79 3.90
C ALA A 591 -35.78 1.81 4.96
N ALA A 592 -35.07 1.37 6.00
CA ALA A 592 -34.60 2.23 7.09
C ALA A 592 -33.63 3.34 6.63
N PHE A 593 -32.93 3.16 5.50
CA PHE A 593 -32.01 4.17 4.96
C PHE A 593 -32.70 5.23 4.09
N ILE A 594 -33.88 4.94 3.56
CA ILE A 594 -34.60 5.81 2.62
C ILE A 594 -34.72 7.25 3.17
N PRO A 595 -35.23 7.49 4.40
CA PRO A 595 -35.45 8.86 4.86
C PRO A 595 -34.17 9.68 4.96
N GLN A 596 -33.07 9.08 5.42
CA GLN A 596 -31.77 9.77 5.52
C GLN A 596 -31.20 10.10 4.15
N GLN A 597 -31.28 9.18 3.18
CA GLN A 597 -30.79 9.42 1.82
C GLN A 597 -31.61 10.49 1.11
N VAL A 598 -32.94 10.44 1.23
CA VAL A 598 -33.83 11.45 0.65
C VAL A 598 -33.60 12.82 1.29
N ALA A 599 -33.45 12.89 2.62
CA ALA A 599 -33.12 14.15 3.31
C ALA A 599 -31.74 14.70 2.93
N SER A 600 -30.77 13.84 2.66
CA SER A 600 -29.45 14.24 2.16
C SER A 600 -29.54 14.80 0.74
N ALA A 601 -30.22 14.09 -0.17
CA ALA A 601 -30.44 14.50 -1.55
C ALA A 601 -31.23 15.82 -1.64
N ALA A 602 -32.28 15.97 -0.85
CA ALA A 602 -33.12 17.17 -0.82
C ALA A 602 -32.39 18.43 -0.33
N ARG A 603 -31.29 18.27 0.43
CA ARG A 603 -30.47 19.39 0.94
C ARG A 603 -29.35 19.83 -0.01
N GLN A 604 -29.18 19.15 -1.15
CA GLN A 604 -28.14 19.49 -2.11
C GLN A 604 -28.36 20.87 -2.72
N ILE A 605 -27.26 21.55 -2.99
CA ILE A 605 -27.23 22.91 -3.54
C ILE A 605 -26.28 22.89 -4.75
N PRO A 606 -26.70 23.38 -5.93
CA PRO A 606 -27.95 24.10 -6.23
C PRO A 606 -29.20 23.19 -6.28
N PRO A 607 -30.44 23.76 -6.29
CA PRO A 607 -31.68 22.98 -6.36
C PRO A 607 -31.76 22.00 -7.53
N ALA A 608 -31.12 22.32 -8.67
CA ALA A 608 -31.01 21.40 -9.80
C ALA A 608 -30.20 20.13 -9.48
N GLN A 609 -29.23 20.22 -8.57
CA GLN A 609 -28.51 19.06 -8.06
C GLN A 609 -29.39 18.25 -7.12
N ALA A 610 -30.13 18.88 -6.20
CA ALA A 610 -31.11 18.18 -5.36
C ALA A 610 -32.15 17.43 -6.20
N TRP A 611 -32.61 18.04 -7.29
CA TRP A 611 -33.52 17.41 -8.24
C TRP A 611 -32.96 16.11 -8.81
N ARG A 612 -31.72 16.15 -9.32
CA ARG A 612 -31.03 14.97 -9.89
C ARG A 612 -30.80 13.91 -8.82
N SER A 613 -30.22 14.29 -7.67
CA SER A 613 -29.95 13.37 -6.58
C SER A 613 -31.23 12.68 -6.05
N LEU A 614 -32.38 13.38 -6.03
CA LEU A 614 -33.66 12.79 -5.66
C LEU A 614 -34.20 11.83 -6.73
N ALA A 615 -34.03 12.18 -8.01
CA ALA A 615 -34.43 11.30 -9.11
C ALA A 615 -33.58 10.02 -9.16
N ASP A 616 -32.28 10.11 -8.89
CA ASP A 616 -31.35 8.98 -8.87
C ASP A 616 -31.70 7.94 -7.78
N LEU A 617 -32.39 8.35 -6.70
CA LEU A 617 -32.91 7.45 -5.67
C LEU A 617 -34.18 6.71 -6.08
N GLY A 618 -34.79 7.03 -7.23
CA GLY A 618 -36.07 6.46 -7.67
C GLY A 618 -36.04 4.94 -7.83
N GLY A 619 -35.02 4.39 -8.50
CA GLY A 619 -34.85 2.95 -8.65
C GLY A 619 -34.71 2.22 -7.31
N PHE A 620 -33.89 2.77 -6.41
CA PHE A 620 -33.66 2.23 -5.08
C PHE A 620 -34.96 2.13 -4.28
N VAL A 621 -35.75 3.20 -4.22
CA VAL A 621 -37.02 3.21 -3.49
C VAL A 621 -38.06 2.32 -4.17
N ALA A 622 -38.10 2.27 -5.51
CA ALA A 622 -39.03 1.42 -6.24
C ALA A 622 -38.80 -0.08 -5.98
N GLU A 623 -37.55 -0.52 -5.95
CA GLU A 623 -37.21 -1.92 -5.65
C GLU A 623 -37.57 -2.30 -4.22
N VAL A 624 -37.27 -1.44 -3.23
CA VAL A 624 -37.66 -1.69 -1.84
C VAL A 624 -39.18 -1.77 -1.68
N VAL A 625 -39.94 -0.88 -2.35
CA VAL A 625 -41.42 -0.89 -2.30
C VAL A 625 -41.99 -2.13 -2.98
N SER A 626 -41.41 -2.56 -4.09
CA SER A 626 -41.82 -3.79 -4.79
C SER A 626 -41.61 -5.03 -3.91
N ALA A 627 -40.52 -5.06 -3.15
CA ALA A 627 -40.23 -6.13 -2.20
C ALA A 627 -41.03 -6.03 -0.89
N ALA A 628 -41.58 -4.87 -0.53
CA ALA A 628 -42.26 -4.66 0.75
C ALA A 628 -43.60 -5.39 0.87
N THR A 629 -44.04 -5.60 2.12
CA THR A 629 -45.46 -5.88 2.38
C THR A 629 -46.25 -4.58 2.26
N ARG A 630 -47.57 -4.67 2.09
CA ARG A 630 -48.46 -3.50 1.97
C ARG A 630 -48.31 -2.51 3.12
N ASP A 631 -48.23 -3.01 4.36
CA ASP A 631 -48.08 -2.17 5.54
C ASP A 631 -46.70 -1.48 5.59
N HIS A 632 -45.64 -2.18 5.17
CA HIS A 632 -44.30 -1.59 5.06
C HIS A 632 -44.21 -0.54 3.94
N ALA A 633 -44.83 -0.80 2.78
CA ALA A 633 -44.90 0.17 1.69
C ALA A 633 -45.61 1.46 2.12
N ALA A 634 -46.71 1.35 2.89
CA ALA A 634 -47.39 2.51 3.47
C ALA A 634 -46.48 3.27 4.46
N ALA A 635 -45.75 2.56 5.34
CA ALA A 635 -44.83 3.18 6.28
C ALA A 635 -43.67 3.92 5.61
N ILE A 636 -43.18 3.44 4.46
CA ILE A 636 -42.16 4.15 3.65
C ILE A 636 -42.72 5.50 3.18
N VAL A 637 -43.96 5.53 2.69
CA VAL A 637 -44.60 6.79 2.24
C VAL A 637 -44.80 7.76 3.40
N ASP A 638 -45.32 7.28 4.54
CA ASP A 638 -45.47 8.11 5.74
C ASP A 638 -44.14 8.73 6.19
N GLY A 639 -43.04 7.95 6.11
CA GLY A 639 -41.69 8.41 6.42
C GLY A 639 -41.17 9.48 5.46
N LEU A 640 -41.47 9.36 4.17
CA LEU A 640 -41.10 10.36 3.16
C LEU A 640 -41.86 11.67 3.34
N ASP A 641 -43.14 11.61 3.69
CA ASP A 641 -43.97 12.79 3.87
C ASP A 641 -43.53 13.66 5.07
N GLY A 642 -42.95 13.03 6.10
CA GLY A 642 -42.36 13.73 7.25
C GLY A 642 -41.15 14.61 6.92
N LEU A 643 -40.49 14.42 5.76
CA LEU A 643 -39.26 15.16 5.40
C LEU A 643 -39.50 16.58 4.87
N GLY A 644 -40.72 16.87 4.40
CA GLY A 644 -41.03 18.15 3.73
C GLY A 644 -40.26 18.38 2.42
N GLY A 645 -40.41 19.57 1.82
CA GLY A 645 -39.68 19.95 0.60
C GLY A 645 -40.29 19.46 -0.73
N ASP A 646 -39.58 19.73 -1.83
CA ASP A 646 -39.98 19.35 -3.19
C ASP A 646 -39.48 17.94 -3.54
N LEU A 647 -40.30 16.94 -3.18
CA LEU A 647 -40.01 15.52 -3.44
C LEU A 647 -40.62 15.00 -4.76
N ILE A 648 -41.19 15.88 -5.60
CA ILE A 648 -41.75 15.49 -6.90
C ILE A 648 -40.76 14.67 -7.77
N PRO A 649 -39.45 14.99 -7.84
CA PRO A 649 -38.49 14.19 -8.61
C PRO A 649 -38.43 12.75 -8.18
N LEU A 650 -38.39 12.53 -6.86
CA LEU A 650 -38.30 11.22 -6.25
C LEU A 650 -39.56 10.42 -6.58
N TYR A 651 -40.74 10.95 -6.22
CA TYR A 651 -42.01 10.25 -6.44
C TYR A 651 -42.24 9.89 -7.91
N VAL A 652 -41.94 10.80 -8.84
CA VAL A 652 -42.05 10.52 -10.28
C VAL A 652 -41.04 9.44 -10.69
N SER A 653 -39.78 9.55 -10.28
CA SER A 653 -38.73 8.58 -10.62
C SER A 653 -39.01 7.19 -10.06
N VAL A 654 -39.54 7.09 -8.84
CA VAL A 654 -39.99 5.82 -8.23
C VAL A 654 -41.03 5.13 -9.10
N LEU A 655 -42.08 5.85 -9.50
CA LEU A 655 -43.13 5.29 -10.35
C LEU A 655 -42.63 4.95 -11.76
N GLN A 656 -41.65 5.69 -12.29
CA GLN A 656 -41.05 5.38 -13.60
C GLN A 656 -40.10 4.18 -13.55
N SER A 657 -39.51 3.91 -12.39
CA SER A 657 -38.59 2.79 -12.18
C SER A 657 -39.31 1.50 -11.78
N ALA A 658 -40.53 1.60 -11.27
CA ALA A 658 -41.33 0.44 -10.89
C ALA A 658 -41.68 -0.44 -12.12
N ALA A 659 -41.44 -1.75 -12.01
CA ALA A 659 -41.78 -2.71 -13.06
C ALA A 659 -43.29 -2.78 -13.33
N ASP A 660 -44.10 -2.70 -12.27
CA ASP A 660 -45.56 -2.55 -12.33
C ASP A 660 -46.04 -1.46 -11.36
N PRO A 661 -46.19 -0.20 -11.83
CA PRO A 661 -46.69 0.90 -11.00
C PRO A 661 -48.17 0.76 -10.59
N ALA A 662 -48.89 -0.23 -11.14
CA ALA A 662 -50.28 -0.52 -10.78
C ALA A 662 -50.42 -1.50 -9.62
N ASP A 663 -49.32 -2.10 -9.15
CA ASP A 663 -49.30 -2.95 -7.96
C ASP A 663 -49.81 -2.18 -6.72
N GLU A 664 -50.55 -2.89 -5.84
CA GLU A 664 -51.18 -2.28 -4.66
C GLU A 664 -50.18 -1.59 -3.71
N ASN A 665 -48.92 -2.04 -3.68
CA ASN A 665 -47.85 -1.43 -2.88
C ASN A 665 -47.51 0.00 -3.35
N PHE A 666 -47.71 0.31 -4.63
CA PHE A 666 -47.44 1.65 -5.18
C PHE A 666 -48.65 2.60 -5.06
N ALA A 667 -49.84 2.11 -4.69
CA ALA A 667 -51.02 2.95 -4.59
C ALA A 667 -50.85 4.18 -3.67
N PRO A 668 -50.19 4.10 -2.50
CA PRO A 668 -49.89 5.28 -1.67
C PRO A 668 -48.95 6.27 -2.37
N ILE A 669 -47.93 5.77 -3.08
CA ILE A 669 -46.95 6.57 -3.83
C ILE A 669 -47.62 7.29 -5.01
N VAL A 670 -48.49 6.62 -5.75
CA VAL A 670 -49.30 7.21 -6.83
C VAL A 670 -50.20 8.31 -6.28
N ALA A 671 -50.86 8.07 -5.15
CA ALA A 671 -51.75 9.05 -4.53
C ALA A 671 -51.00 10.32 -4.11
N GLU A 672 -49.85 10.17 -3.46
CA GLU A 672 -49.04 11.29 -2.97
C GLU A 672 -48.32 12.03 -4.12
N CYS A 673 -47.80 11.31 -5.10
CA CYS A 673 -47.24 11.91 -6.31
C CYS A 673 -48.28 12.81 -7.01
N ARG A 674 -49.51 12.29 -7.18
CA ARG A 674 -50.62 13.06 -7.75
C ARG A 674 -50.94 14.29 -6.89
N HIS A 675 -51.04 14.13 -5.57
CA HIS A 675 -51.34 15.23 -4.66
C HIS A 675 -50.32 16.37 -4.79
N ARG A 676 -49.02 16.04 -4.79
CA ARG A 676 -47.93 17.03 -4.93
C ARG A 676 -47.93 17.72 -6.30
N LEU A 677 -48.15 16.97 -7.38
CA LEU A 677 -48.25 17.55 -8.73
C LEU A 677 -49.45 18.48 -8.87
N GLU A 678 -50.60 18.11 -8.31
CA GLU A 678 -51.80 18.96 -8.28
C GLU A 678 -51.59 20.21 -7.44
N ALA A 679 -50.95 20.10 -6.28
CA ALA A 679 -50.60 21.22 -5.42
C ALA A 679 -49.64 22.20 -6.13
N GLU A 680 -48.65 21.68 -6.89
CA GLU A 680 -47.74 22.51 -7.67
C GLU A 680 -48.46 23.26 -8.80
N LEU A 681 -49.33 22.58 -9.53
CA LEU A 681 -50.10 23.19 -10.63
C LEU A 681 -51.20 24.14 -10.14
N ALA A 682 -51.69 23.97 -8.90
CA ALA A 682 -52.64 24.88 -8.27
C ALA A 682 -52.02 26.25 -7.92
N LYS A 683 -50.68 26.34 -7.81
CA LYS A 683 -49.99 27.62 -7.65
C LYS A 683 -50.25 28.51 -8.90
N PRO A 684 -50.47 29.82 -8.72
CA PRO A 684 -50.68 30.73 -9.83
C PRO A 684 -49.47 30.74 -10.75
N GLU A 685 -49.72 30.87 -12.06
CA GLU A 685 -48.64 31.08 -13.03
C GLU A 685 -47.91 32.39 -12.70
N ARG A 686 -46.58 32.37 -12.77
CA ARG A 686 -45.77 33.56 -12.53
C ARG A 686 -46.15 34.64 -13.55
N ALA A 687 -46.47 35.83 -13.06
CA ALA A 687 -46.75 36.97 -13.92
C ALA A 687 -45.48 37.38 -14.70
N ALA A 688 -45.64 37.84 -15.95
CA ALA A 688 -44.52 38.18 -16.83
C ALA A 688 -43.59 39.29 -16.28
N ASP A 689 -44.10 40.08 -15.33
CA ASP A 689 -43.43 41.16 -14.63
C ASP A 689 -42.99 40.81 -13.20
N ASP A 690 -43.19 39.58 -12.73
CA ASP A 690 -42.75 39.13 -11.40
C ASP A 690 -41.33 38.54 -11.42
N TRP A 691 -40.33 39.38 -11.14
CA TRP A 691 -38.92 38.98 -11.06
C TRP A 691 -38.46 38.52 -9.66
N SER A 692 -39.37 38.17 -8.76
CA SER A 692 -39.00 37.72 -7.42
C SER A 692 -38.29 36.35 -7.45
N ILE A 693 -37.12 36.27 -6.80
CA ILE A 693 -36.31 35.04 -6.66
C ILE A 693 -36.21 34.73 -5.17
N ARG A 694 -36.50 33.48 -4.80
CA ARG A 694 -36.30 33.01 -3.42
C ARG A 694 -34.81 32.77 -3.17
N PHE A 695 -34.31 33.28 -2.06
CA PHE A 695 -32.91 33.13 -1.67
C PHE A 695 -32.82 33.03 -0.15
N THR A 696 -32.02 32.07 0.32
CA THR A 696 -31.71 31.89 1.73
C THR A 696 -30.24 32.21 1.94
N GLY A 697 -29.93 33.35 2.55
CA GLY A 697 -28.55 33.77 2.80
C GLY A 697 -27.96 33.16 4.07
N CYS A 698 -26.66 33.41 4.31
CA CYS A 698 -25.98 33.01 5.55
C CYS A 698 -26.31 33.90 6.77
N GLY A 699 -27.30 34.80 6.64
CA GLY A 699 -27.71 35.75 7.69
C GLY A 699 -26.76 36.94 7.91
N CYS A 700 -25.77 37.13 7.04
CA CYS A 700 -24.93 38.32 7.07
C CYS A 700 -25.63 39.51 6.39
N ALA A 701 -25.25 40.74 6.75
CA ALA A 701 -25.85 41.95 6.20
C ALA A 701 -25.75 42.06 4.67
N ASP A 702 -24.72 41.47 4.07
CA ASP A 702 -24.54 41.43 2.62
C ASP A 702 -25.55 40.46 1.96
N CYS A 703 -25.75 39.29 2.55
CA CYS A 703 -26.77 38.34 2.12
C CYS A 703 -28.19 38.90 2.31
N ASP A 704 -28.45 39.66 3.38
CA ASP A 704 -29.76 40.30 3.60
C ASP A 704 -30.05 41.37 2.53
N HIS A 705 -29.02 42.13 2.13
CA HIS A 705 -29.15 43.10 1.05
C HIS A 705 -29.43 42.42 -0.29
N LEU A 706 -28.72 41.31 -0.57
CA LEU A 706 -29.00 40.48 -1.74
C LEU A 706 -30.42 39.91 -1.70
N ALA A 707 -30.87 39.40 -0.55
CA ALA A 707 -32.22 38.86 -0.36
C ALA A 707 -33.29 39.92 -0.65
N GLY A 708 -33.09 41.16 -0.21
CA GLY A 708 -34.00 42.27 -0.52
C GLY A 708 -34.11 42.55 -2.02
N PHE A 709 -32.97 42.58 -2.73
CA PHE A 709 -32.96 42.72 -4.20
C PHE A 709 -33.67 41.54 -4.90
N LEU A 710 -33.39 40.32 -4.46
CA LEU A 710 -33.96 39.12 -5.06
C LEU A 710 -35.47 39.01 -4.82
N ALA A 711 -35.96 39.39 -3.64
CA ALA A 711 -37.38 39.37 -3.30
C ALA A 711 -38.23 40.40 -4.08
N SER A 712 -37.63 41.47 -4.60
CA SER A 712 -38.36 42.49 -5.38
C SER A 712 -38.85 41.93 -6.72
N SER A 713 -40.17 42.00 -6.96
CA SER A 713 -40.78 41.64 -8.25
C SER A 713 -40.41 42.63 -9.36
N GLU A 714 -40.19 43.91 -9.05
CA GLU A 714 -39.94 44.96 -10.05
C GLU A 714 -38.44 45.21 -10.30
N GLN A 715 -37.60 45.06 -9.28
CA GLN A 715 -36.19 45.40 -9.39
C GLN A 715 -35.40 44.30 -10.10
N ARG A 716 -34.99 44.60 -11.35
CA ARG A 716 -34.24 43.67 -12.21
C ARG A 716 -32.73 43.81 -12.14
N SER A 717 -32.24 44.98 -11.76
CA SER A 717 -30.80 45.27 -11.71
C SER A 717 -30.41 45.90 -10.37
N LEU A 718 -29.24 45.53 -9.87
CA LEU A 718 -28.61 46.14 -8.70
C LEU A 718 -27.16 46.46 -9.04
N THR A 719 -26.72 47.68 -8.70
CA THR A 719 -25.31 48.07 -8.76
C THR A 719 -24.87 48.43 -7.35
N TRP A 720 -23.94 47.63 -6.82
CA TRP A 720 -23.61 47.66 -5.39
C TRP A 720 -22.10 47.83 -5.18
N PRO A 721 -21.64 49.00 -4.69
CA PRO A 721 -20.23 49.23 -4.37
C PRO A 721 -19.80 48.40 -3.16
N LEU A 722 -18.84 47.49 -3.35
CA LEU A 722 -18.42 46.53 -2.35
C LEU A 722 -16.91 46.26 -2.43
N ALA A 723 -16.26 46.02 -1.30
CA ALA A 723 -14.85 45.59 -1.26
C ALA A 723 -14.66 44.17 -1.83
N LYS A 724 -13.44 43.82 -2.28
CA LYS A 724 -13.15 42.54 -2.96
C LYS A 724 -13.65 41.30 -2.20
N PRO A 725 -13.38 41.12 -0.89
CA PRO A 725 -13.84 39.92 -0.17
C PRO A 725 -15.37 39.82 -0.09
N ARG A 726 -16.05 40.95 0.11
CA ARG A 726 -17.53 41.00 0.17
C ARG A 726 -18.17 40.70 -1.18
N ARG A 727 -17.59 41.20 -2.28
CA ARG A 727 -18.05 40.84 -3.64
C ARG A 727 -17.85 39.35 -3.91
N GLN A 728 -16.70 38.79 -3.54
CA GLN A 728 -16.42 37.37 -3.73
C GLN A 728 -17.43 36.49 -2.98
N HIS A 729 -17.77 36.85 -1.74
CA HIS A 729 -18.81 36.18 -0.98
C HIS A 729 -20.17 36.18 -1.71
N ILE A 730 -20.58 37.31 -2.28
CA ILE A 730 -21.85 37.40 -3.04
C ILE A 730 -21.80 36.59 -4.35
N HIS A 731 -20.68 36.63 -5.08
CA HIS A 731 -20.48 35.76 -6.24
C HIS A 731 -20.67 34.29 -5.87
N SER A 732 -19.95 33.82 -4.84
CA SER A 732 -20.06 32.46 -4.33
C SER A 732 -21.47 32.11 -3.84
N ALA A 733 -22.19 33.03 -3.19
CA ALA A 733 -23.57 32.79 -2.73
C ALA A 733 -24.55 32.62 -3.90
N ILE A 734 -24.38 33.40 -4.98
CA ILE A 734 -25.18 33.28 -6.20
C ILE A 734 -24.88 31.98 -6.94
N ASP A 735 -23.60 31.67 -7.12
CA ASP A 735 -23.15 30.47 -7.83
C ASP A 735 -23.53 29.19 -7.10
N ALA A 736 -23.34 29.14 -5.77
CA ALA A 736 -23.72 27.99 -4.96
C ALA A 736 -25.21 27.65 -5.15
N GLN A 737 -26.10 28.63 -5.05
CA GLN A 737 -27.55 28.39 -5.19
C GLN A 737 -28.04 28.34 -6.64
N GLY A 738 -27.15 28.53 -7.63
CA GLY A 738 -27.50 28.50 -9.05
C GLY A 738 -28.57 29.53 -9.41
N LEU A 739 -28.54 30.71 -8.80
CA LEU A 739 -29.61 31.70 -8.97
C LEU A 739 -29.61 32.24 -10.42
N PRO A 740 -30.78 32.51 -11.02
CA PRO A 740 -30.90 32.99 -12.40
C PRO A 740 -30.54 34.49 -12.54
N VAL A 741 -29.35 34.89 -12.07
CA VAL A 741 -28.85 36.26 -11.99
C VAL A 741 -27.45 36.32 -12.58
N THR A 742 -27.22 37.18 -13.58
CA THR A 742 -25.84 37.47 -14.00
C THR A 742 -25.17 38.35 -12.97
N HIS A 743 -23.92 38.03 -12.64
CA HIS A 743 -23.12 38.77 -11.67
C HIS A 743 -21.77 39.15 -12.29
N THR A 744 -21.47 40.45 -12.35
CA THR A 744 -20.22 40.94 -12.94
C THR A 744 -19.63 42.07 -12.10
N THR A 745 -18.31 42.18 -12.03
CA THR A 745 -17.64 43.29 -11.32
C THR A 745 -17.25 44.37 -12.31
N GLU A 746 -17.82 45.58 -12.16
CA GLU A 746 -17.41 46.79 -12.87
C GLU A 746 -16.20 47.42 -12.15
N ARG A 747 -15.05 47.40 -12.82
CA ARG A 747 -13.75 47.86 -12.29
C ARG A 747 -13.54 49.37 -12.47
N THR A 748 -14.55 50.19 -12.12
CA THR A 748 -14.48 51.65 -12.17
C THR A 748 -14.75 52.26 -10.79
N GLY A 749 -13.78 53.01 -10.24
CA GLY A 749 -13.84 53.59 -8.89
C GLY A 749 -13.44 52.61 -7.77
N SER A 750 -13.20 53.14 -6.57
CA SER A 750 -12.91 52.37 -5.35
C SER A 750 -13.94 52.71 -4.27
N PRO A 751 -14.68 51.72 -3.72
CA PRO A 751 -14.67 50.30 -4.08
C PRO A 751 -15.29 50.02 -5.47
N HIS A 752 -14.85 48.94 -6.14
CA HIS A 752 -15.48 48.47 -7.38
C HIS A 752 -16.94 48.05 -7.16
N LYS A 753 -17.75 48.08 -8.22
CA LYS A 753 -19.20 47.85 -8.14
C LYS A 753 -19.56 46.46 -8.64
N LEU A 754 -20.34 45.71 -7.86
CA LEU A 754 -20.96 44.47 -8.29
C LEU A 754 -22.26 44.80 -9.03
N LYS A 755 -22.37 44.38 -10.30
CA LYS A 755 -23.57 44.49 -11.11
C LYS A 755 -24.29 43.14 -11.15
N LEU A 756 -25.50 43.13 -10.63
CA LEU A 756 -26.41 41.99 -10.67
C LEU A 756 -27.56 42.30 -11.62
N HIS A 757 -27.95 41.31 -12.44
CA HIS A 757 -29.12 41.41 -13.30
C HIS A 757 -29.90 40.09 -13.33
N LYS A 758 -31.19 40.14 -12.99
CA LYS A 758 -32.08 38.98 -13.05
C LYS A 758 -32.36 38.62 -14.50
N THR A 759 -32.21 37.35 -14.84
CA THR A 759 -32.26 36.88 -16.22
C THR A 759 -33.61 36.22 -16.53
N ASN A 760 -33.91 36.11 -17.83
CA ASN A 760 -35.07 35.36 -18.31
C ASN A 760 -34.99 33.85 -18.01
N LEU A 761 -33.88 33.34 -17.47
CA LEU A 761 -33.80 31.94 -17.04
C LEU A 761 -34.85 31.62 -15.98
N LEU A 762 -35.14 32.55 -15.06
CA LEU A 762 -36.20 32.41 -14.05
C LEU A 762 -37.55 32.04 -14.68
N MET A 763 -37.98 32.81 -15.68
CA MET A 763 -39.26 32.59 -16.35
C MET A 763 -39.27 31.28 -17.14
N LYS A 764 -38.12 30.94 -17.76
CA LYS A 764 -37.96 29.68 -18.51
C LYS A 764 -38.01 28.46 -17.59
N GLU A 765 -37.36 28.53 -16.43
CA GLU A 765 -37.31 27.46 -15.43
C GLU A 765 -38.69 27.22 -14.82
N ASP A 766 -39.43 28.28 -14.46
CA ASP A 766 -40.80 28.14 -13.93
C ASP A 766 -41.77 27.59 -14.99
N ALA A 767 -41.70 28.07 -16.22
CA ALA A 767 -42.51 27.55 -17.32
C ALA A 767 -42.18 26.08 -17.63
N ALA A 768 -40.89 25.71 -17.65
CA ALA A 768 -40.43 24.34 -17.85
C ALA A 768 -40.89 23.43 -16.71
N ARG A 769 -40.80 23.90 -15.46
CA ARG A 769 -41.25 23.14 -14.29
C ARG A 769 -42.76 22.91 -14.32
N ARG A 770 -43.55 23.93 -14.63
CA ARG A 770 -45.01 23.80 -14.75
C ARG A 770 -45.40 22.85 -15.87
N LYS A 771 -44.73 22.95 -17.03
CA LYS A 771 -44.93 22.02 -18.17
C LYS A 771 -44.60 20.58 -17.75
N TYR A 772 -43.46 20.35 -17.13
CA TYR A 772 -43.07 19.05 -16.60
C TYR A 772 -44.14 18.49 -15.64
N CYS A 773 -44.57 19.27 -14.64
CA CYS A 773 -45.60 18.81 -13.70
C CYS A 773 -46.94 18.47 -14.39
N ALA A 774 -47.34 19.23 -15.41
CA ALA A 774 -48.56 18.95 -16.18
C ALA A 774 -48.45 17.64 -16.98
N GLU A 775 -47.31 17.39 -17.63
CA GLU A 775 -47.02 16.16 -18.35
C GLU A 775 -47.00 14.95 -17.41
N GLN A 776 -46.31 15.06 -16.27
CA GLN A 776 -46.26 13.99 -15.27
C GLN A 776 -47.63 13.72 -14.64
N LEU A 777 -48.43 14.75 -14.33
CA LEU A 777 -49.77 14.56 -13.77
C LEU A 777 -50.70 13.84 -14.76
N ALA A 778 -50.61 14.16 -16.05
CA ALA A 778 -51.37 13.46 -17.08
C ALA A 778 -51.00 11.98 -17.16
N TRP A 779 -49.70 11.67 -17.06
CA TRP A 779 -49.19 10.31 -17.01
C TRP A 779 -49.63 9.55 -15.75
N VAL A 780 -49.43 10.12 -14.55
CA VAL A 780 -49.81 9.50 -13.26
C VAL A 780 -51.32 9.22 -13.18
N ARG A 781 -52.16 10.10 -13.73
CA ARG A 781 -53.62 9.85 -13.81
C ARG A 781 -53.99 8.67 -14.71
N GLY A 782 -53.11 8.28 -15.63
CA GLY A 782 -53.26 7.12 -16.49
C GLY A 782 -52.99 5.79 -15.79
N LEU A 783 -52.27 5.77 -14.67
CA LEU A 783 -51.87 4.54 -13.95
C LEU A 783 -53.02 3.89 -13.15
N ASN A 784 -54.05 4.66 -12.78
CA ASN A 784 -55.22 4.18 -12.01
C ASN A 784 -56.37 3.67 -12.91
N ARG A 785 -56.09 2.89 -13.96
CA ARG A 785 -57.13 2.32 -14.85
C ARG A 785 -57.22 0.81 -14.81
#